data_AF-A0AA96HPH2-F1
#
_entry.id   AF-A0AA96HPH2-F1
#
_cell.length_a   1.000
_cell.length_b   1.000
_cell.length_c   1.000
_cell.angle_alpha   90.00
_cell.angle_beta   90.00
_cell.angle_gamma   90.00
#
_symmetry.space_group_name_H-M   'P 1'
#
loop_
_entity.id
_entity.type
_entity.pdbx_description
1 polymer ?
#
loop_
_entity_poly.entity_id
_entity_poly.type
_entity_poly.pdbx_seq_one_letter_code
_entity_poly.pdbx_strand_id
1 'polypeptide(L)'
;MPGIKHIAASAVRFPVIFVSHLSLRGLVLIIGVALLMCPWKPAAFAFLDNYILQASTYFLPSPKGASEIAVIEVPPREFESWQQDVYSAGKLGALISNILHGSDATVGVVLNKPLDSLSSSADQLLEDLAAQSNTENETLVQVRSLVQRKHLLLDTLNNDRVILGVVNTRLGGHVGIESNPGRTQVLPDIVNDWLWPAEWRYVDPGRLVERPSIDHHTVVPEAANARTLVIYDDDNTHTQGSFSLYLLKAALERSGTKIERVSWLRDWGVLFDDQTFRTSPSGSVVALNSVTTERMHPLIGKISLEEAMARSAFPAIVIVAAAGDQTAMSLARSTYSMLHGFSVAEPWWFVGMEKALLLFFTLYLVWLLPKLSPRVGYVISLFLLFALVVLQIFAVVNNKLWYPLGLSLLFLMVGHILIIAWRRREQSWINLQDRADSACVVLAEAYMERQDYDMAAQAMSQCGSSSKVLGTLYDIASAYAGEKQYQHAVDVFKSISAKSVDYRDTSQKIDALKTMIYSSQSSGGNGSVELDATVALERQPLPMQKLGRYEVREEIGRGAMGTVYLGYDPRIARKVAVKTLNTSQFSSQQIGDIKSRFFREAEAAGRLSHPRIVSVYDVGEEGNLAYIAMDFVDGKALNEFVSPDRLLPVFEVYRVVCDVAEALEYAHSNQIIHRDIKPGNIMYNPAPYQVKVTDFGIARLVDDSKTSTGEILGSPLYMAPEQLKGKKVNFAADVFSLGVTFYQLLTGVLPFSGDNLASLTYEIIHGKHKNVRRVRRELPASAARIINQCLQKDPTDRYASAGELAQTIRKAIKRDFAHDAKRIGYL
;
A
#
# COMPACT_ATOMS: atom_id res chain seq x y z
N MET A 1 34.24 -10.88 -37.67
CA MET A 1 33.97 -9.62 -36.94
C MET A 1 33.85 -9.87 -35.44
N PRO A 2 34.84 -9.51 -34.62
CA PRO A 2 34.87 -9.82 -33.18
C PRO A 2 34.03 -8.86 -32.30
N GLY A 3 33.40 -7.84 -32.88
CA GLY A 3 32.73 -6.76 -32.14
C GLY A 3 31.36 -7.08 -31.53
N ILE A 4 30.69 -8.17 -31.91
CA ILE A 4 29.29 -8.41 -31.53
C ILE A 4 29.18 -9.15 -30.18
N LYS A 5 30.18 -9.95 -29.79
CA LYS A 5 30.17 -10.64 -28.48
C LYS A 5 30.45 -9.70 -27.30
N HIS A 6 31.18 -8.61 -27.51
CA HIS A 6 31.45 -7.63 -26.46
C HIS A 6 30.27 -6.68 -26.19
N ILE A 7 29.40 -6.42 -27.17
CA ILE A 7 28.22 -5.55 -27.01
C ILE A 7 27.08 -6.32 -26.29
N ALA A 8 26.92 -7.62 -26.56
CA ALA A 8 25.95 -8.44 -25.83
C ALA A 8 26.35 -8.66 -24.35
N ALA A 9 27.64 -8.78 -24.06
CA ALA A 9 28.13 -8.91 -22.68
C ALA A 9 28.09 -7.59 -21.89
N SER A 10 28.24 -6.44 -22.55
CA SER A 10 28.11 -5.12 -21.92
C SER A 10 26.66 -4.68 -21.72
N ALA A 11 25.75 -5.01 -22.66
CA ALA A 11 24.32 -4.73 -22.56
C ALA A 11 23.60 -5.52 -21.45
N VAL A 12 24.14 -6.69 -21.05
CA VAL A 12 23.63 -7.46 -19.90
C VAL A 12 24.32 -7.05 -18.60
N ARG A 13 25.59 -6.59 -18.63
CA ARG A 13 26.29 -6.10 -17.43
C ARG A 13 25.84 -4.72 -16.97
N PHE A 14 25.48 -3.81 -17.87
CA PHE A 14 25.02 -2.46 -17.52
C PHE A 14 23.76 -2.45 -16.64
N PRO A 15 22.68 -3.20 -16.94
CA PRO A 15 21.51 -3.27 -16.07
C PRO A 15 21.80 -4.01 -14.77
N VAL A 16 22.67 -5.03 -14.76
CA VAL A 16 22.99 -5.80 -13.53
C VAL A 16 23.80 -4.95 -12.53
N ILE A 17 24.75 -4.13 -13.00
CA ILE A 17 25.53 -3.21 -12.15
C ILE A 17 24.68 -2.00 -11.72
N PHE A 18 23.79 -1.50 -12.59
CA PHE A 18 22.87 -0.41 -12.24
C PHE A 18 21.83 -0.86 -11.20
N VAL A 19 21.29 -2.07 -11.32
CA VAL A 19 20.34 -2.66 -10.37
C VAL A 19 21.00 -2.97 -9.01
N SER A 20 22.29 -3.33 -8.96
CA SER A 20 22.98 -3.59 -7.69
C SER A 20 23.20 -2.36 -6.82
N HIS A 21 23.20 -1.16 -7.41
CA HIS A 21 23.28 0.11 -6.68
C HIS A 21 21.92 0.77 -6.44
N LEU A 22 20.85 0.24 -7.02
CA LEU A 22 19.52 0.81 -6.89
C LEU A 22 18.88 0.39 -5.57
N SER A 23 18.36 1.36 -4.82
CA SER A 23 17.52 1.05 -3.67
C SER A 23 16.28 0.26 -4.12
N LEU A 24 15.82 -0.68 -3.31
CA LEU A 24 14.58 -1.44 -3.56
C LEU A 24 13.39 -0.50 -3.83
N ARG A 25 13.36 0.67 -3.19
CA ARG A 25 12.38 1.74 -3.46
C ARG A 25 12.50 2.32 -4.87
N GLY A 26 13.72 2.57 -5.34
CA GLY A 26 13.99 3.02 -6.71
C GLY A 26 13.60 1.96 -7.75
N LEU A 27 13.83 0.68 -7.43
CA LEU A 27 13.44 -0.43 -8.30
C LEU A 27 11.92 -0.52 -8.47
N VAL A 28 11.14 -0.36 -7.39
CA VAL A 28 9.67 -0.31 -7.47
C VAL A 28 9.19 0.87 -8.31
N LEU A 29 9.83 2.04 -8.20
CA LEU A 29 9.50 3.20 -9.04
C LEU A 29 9.80 2.95 -10.52
N ILE A 30 10.98 2.41 -10.86
CA ILE A 30 11.34 2.11 -12.24
C ILE A 30 10.38 1.08 -12.84
N ILE A 31 10.05 0.02 -12.09
CA ILE A 31 9.08 -0.97 -12.56
C ILE A 31 7.71 -0.33 -12.77
N GLY A 32 7.23 0.50 -11.84
CA GLY A 32 5.96 1.21 -11.98
C GLY A 32 5.92 2.10 -13.23
N VAL A 33 6.98 2.89 -13.47
CA VAL A 33 7.11 3.73 -14.68
C VAL A 33 7.23 2.88 -15.94
N ALA A 34 8.01 1.80 -15.92
CA ALA A 34 8.13 0.89 -17.05
C ALA A 34 6.77 0.25 -17.40
N LEU A 35 5.99 -0.19 -16.41
CA LEU A 35 4.64 -0.73 -16.62
C LEU A 35 3.66 0.33 -17.14
N LEU A 36 3.82 1.60 -16.74
CA LEU A 36 3.04 2.72 -17.29
C LEU A 36 3.36 2.98 -18.75
N MET A 37 4.63 2.92 -19.13
CA MET A 37 5.11 3.12 -20.50
C MET A 37 4.95 1.88 -21.38
N CYS A 38 4.76 0.70 -20.79
CA CYS A 38 4.63 -0.54 -21.52
C CYS A 38 3.26 -0.63 -22.19
N PRO A 39 3.20 -0.73 -23.52
CA PRO A 39 1.92 -0.70 -24.22
C PRO A 39 1.16 -2.01 -24.21
N TRP A 40 1.85 -3.12 -23.90
CA TRP A 40 1.28 -4.45 -23.84
C TRP A 40 1.20 -4.96 -22.39
N LYS A 41 0.24 -5.84 -22.13
CA LYS A 41 0.28 -6.72 -20.96
C LYS A 41 1.15 -7.92 -21.28
N PRO A 42 2.26 -8.16 -20.57
CA PRO A 42 3.04 -9.36 -20.79
C PRO A 42 2.19 -10.61 -20.48
N ALA A 43 2.14 -11.55 -21.43
CA ALA A 43 1.36 -12.79 -21.31
C ALA A 43 1.69 -13.60 -20.04
N ALA A 44 2.91 -13.44 -19.51
CA ALA A 44 3.38 -14.05 -18.27
C ALA A 44 2.54 -13.67 -17.03
N PHE A 45 1.76 -12.59 -17.08
CA PHE A 45 0.93 -12.13 -15.95
C PHE A 45 -0.56 -12.48 -16.08
N ALA A 46 -0.97 -13.07 -17.20
CA ALA A 46 -2.35 -13.45 -17.47
C ALA A 46 -2.88 -14.58 -16.57
N PHE A 47 -1.99 -15.28 -15.84
CA PHE A 47 -2.40 -16.35 -14.92
C PHE A 47 -3.36 -15.84 -13.84
N LEU A 48 -3.09 -14.66 -13.26
CA LEU A 48 -3.91 -14.12 -12.16
C LEU A 48 -5.29 -13.69 -12.67
N ASP A 49 -5.33 -13.12 -13.88
CA ASP A 49 -6.55 -12.81 -14.60
C ASP A 49 -7.38 -14.08 -14.83
N ASN A 50 -6.76 -15.17 -15.28
CA ASN A 50 -7.44 -16.46 -15.45
C ASN A 50 -8.01 -17.00 -14.13
N TYR A 51 -7.26 -16.93 -13.02
CA TYR A 51 -7.76 -17.38 -11.72
C TYR A 51 -8.96 -16.56 -11.22
N ILE A 52 -8.95 -15.24 -11.40
CA ILE A 52 -10.07 -14.38 -10.98
C ILE A 52 -11.29 -14.61 -11.88
N LEU A 53 -11.07 -14.81 -13.19
CA LEU A 53 -12.15 -15.13 -14.12
C LEU A 53 -12.78 -16.48 -13.75
N GLN A 54 -11.95 -17.49 -13.46
CA GLN A 54 -12.36 -18.80 -12.93
C GLN A 54 -13.12 -18.67 -11.60
N ALA A 55 -12.66 -17.85 -10.66
CA ALA A 55 -13.39 -17.63 -9.41
C ALA A 55 -14.77 -17.01 -9.65
N SER A 56 -14.88 -16.11 -10.64
CA SER A 56 -16.12 -15.44 -11.00
C SER A 56 -17.19 -16.42 -11.52
N THR A 57 -16.79 -17.50 -12.20
CA THR A 57 -17.75 -18.50 -12.72
C THR A 57 -18.48 -19.28 -11.62
N TYR A 58 -17.92 -19.35 -10.39
CA TYR A 58 -18.59 -20.03 -9.28
C TYR A 58 -19.87 -19.34 -8.82
N PHE A 59 -19.98 -18.04 -9.06
CA PHE A 59 -21.14 -17.21 -8.74
C PHE A 59 -22.20 -17.20 -9.85
N LEU A 60 -21.91 -17.86 -10.98
CA LEU A 60 -22.84 -17.98 -12.10
C LEU A 60 -23.55 -19.35 -12.09
N PRO A 61 -24.80 -19.41 -12.57
CA PRO A 61 -25.49 -20.68 -12.77
C PRO A 61 -24.77 -21.51 -13.83
N SER A 62 -24.55 -22.81 -13.54
CA SER A 62 -23.95 -23.72 -14.51
C SER A 62 -24.95 -24.04 -15.63
N PRO A 63 -24.52 -24.08 -16.90
CA PRO A 63 -25.38 -24.48 -18.01
C PRO A 63 -25.86 -25.93 -17.81
N LYS A 64 -27.17 -26.17 -17.96
CA LYS A 64 -27.77 -27.50 -17.86
C LYS A 64 -28.21 -27.97 -19.26
N GLY A 65 -27.78 -29.15 -19.69
CA GLY A 65 -28.20 -29.79 -20.94
C GLY A 65 -27.06 -30.19 -21.88
N ALA A 66 -27.34 -31.05 -22.85
CA ALA A 66 -26.43 -31.32 -23.97
C ALA A 66 -26.37 -30.08 -24.87
N SER A 67 -25.17 -29.70 -25.34
CA SER A 67 -25.08 -28.51 -26.18
C SER A 67 -25.69 -28.75 -27.56
N GLU A 68 -26.30 -27.70 -28.12
CA GLU A 68 -26.75 -27.68 -29.52
C GLU A 68 -25.60 -27.65 -30.55
N ILE A 69 -24.35 -27.73 -30.07
CA ILE A 69 -23.12 -27.74 -30.86
C ILE A 69 -22.44 -29.11 -30.72
N ALA A 70 -21.99 -29.69 -31.84
CA ALA A 70 -21.11 -30.86 -31.86
C ALA A 70 -19.88 -30.63 -32.74
N VAL A 71 -18.80 -31.34 -32.41
CA VAL A 71 -17.56 -31.38 -33.18
C VAL A 71 -17.41 -32.77 -33.80
N ILE A 72 -17.30 -32.82 -35.13
CA ILE A 72 -16.96 -34.05 -35.86
C ILE A 72 -15.44 -34.10 -35.98
N GLU A 73 -14.84 -35.12 -35.39
CA GLU A 73 -13.40 -35.35 -35.40
C GLU A 73 -13.03 -36.27 -36.58
N VAL A 74 -12.34 -35.70 -37.57
CA VAL A 74 -11.87 -36.41 -38.76
C VAL A 74 -10.41 -36.84 -38.56
N PRO A 75 -10.03 -38.10 -38.80
CA PRO A 75 -8.64 -38.53 -38.68
C PRO A 75 -7.69 -37.60 -39.47
N PRO A 76 -6.57 -37.11 -38.89
CA PRO A 76 -5.77 -36.05 -39.52
C PRO A 76 -5.29 -36.38 -40.94
N ARG A 77 -4.91 -37.64 -41.19
CA ARG A 77 -4.50 -38.12 -42.52
C ARG A 77 -5.63 -38.04 -43.54
N GLU A 78 -6.84 -38.38 -43.13
CA GLU A 78 -8.02 -38.30 -43.99
C GLU A 78 -8.43 -36.84 -44.21
N PHE A 79 -8.39 -36.02 -43.16
CA PHE A 79 -8.69 -34.59 -43.24
C PHE A 79 -7.72 -33.81 -44.14
N GLU A 80 -6.43 -34.16 -44.10
CA GLU A 80 -5.41 -33.60 -45.00
C GLU A 80 -5.63 -34.06 -46.45
N SER A 81 -6.03 -35.32 -46.66
CA SER A 81 -6.31 -35.83 -48.00
C SER A 81 -7.42 -35.03 -48.68
N TRP A 82 -8.52 -34.73 -47.96
CA TRP A 82 -9.66 -33.97 -48.46
C TRP A 82 -9.29 -32.56 -48.95
N GLN A 83 -8.18 -32.01 -48.50
CA GLN A 83 -7.67 -30.69 -48.90
C GLN A 83 -6.70 -30.76 -50.10
N GLN A 84 -6.21 -31.95 -50.45
CA GLN A 84 -5.15 -32.13 -51.46
C GLN A 84 -5.66 -32.76 -52.77
N ASP A 85 -6.69 -33.60 -52.73
CA ASP A 85 -7.16 -34.35 -53.89
C ASP A 85 -8.70 -34.36 -54.02
N VAL A 86 -9.18 -34.13 -55.25
CA VAL A 86 -10.62 -34.04 -55.58
C VAL A 86 -11.35 -35.36 -55.34
N TYR A 87 -10.71 -36.52 -55.52
CA TYR A 87 -11.36 -37.81 -55.22
C TYR A 87 -11.68 -37.95 -53.74
N SER A 88 -10.73 -37.60 -52.89
CA SER A 88 -10.91 -37.63 -51.44
C SER A 88 -11.84 -36.50 -50.93
N ALA A 89 -11.82 -35.32 -51.56
CA ALA A 89 -12.70 -34.19 -51.23
C ALA A 89 -14.19 -34.51 -51.45
N GLY A 90 -14.52 -35.47 -52.33
CA GLY A 90 -15.88 -35.99 -52.47
C GLY A 90 -16.47 -36.57 -51.18
N LYS A 91 -15.63 -37.10 -50.27
CA LYS A 91 -16.06 -37.57 -48.95
C LYS A 91 -16.48 -36.41 -48.03
N LEU A 92 -15.80 -35.27 -48.10
CA LEU A 92 -16.18 -34.05 -47.40
C LEU A 92 -17.55 -33.57 -47.89
N GLY A 93 -17.76 -33.52 -49.21
CA GLY A 93 -19.05 -33.17 -49.79
C GLY A 93 -20.18 -34.12 -49.37
N ALA A 94 -19.92 -35.43 -49.36
CA ALA A 94 -20.89 -36.44 -48.90
C ALA A 94 -21.24 -36.28 -47.42
N LEU A 95 -20.25 -36.00 -46.56
CA LEU A 95 -20.46 -35.73 -45.14
C LEU A 95 -21.32 -34.48 -44.92
N ILE A 96 -20.96 -33.35 -45.56
CA ILE A 96 -21.71 -32.09 -45.45
C ILE A 96 -23.14 -32.30 -45.96
N SER A 97 -23.30 -32.96 -47.12
CA SER A 97 -24.61 -33.27 -47.67
C SER A 97 -25.45 -34.13 -46.72
N ASN A 98 -24.86 -35.15 -46.07
CA ASN A 98 -25.55 -35.96 -45.06
C ASN A 98 -26.04 -35.10 -43.88
N ILE A 99 -25.21 -34.17 -43.40
CA ILE A 99 -25.57 -33.27 -42.30
C ILE A 99 -26.71 -32.32 -42.71
N LEU A 100 -26.61 -31.74 -43.91
CA LEU A 100 -27.59 -30.80 -44.43
C LEU A 100 -28.96 -31.44 -44.72
N HIS A 101 -28.98 -32.70 -45.17
CA HIS A 101 -30.23 -33.44 -45.45
C HIS A 101 -30.83 -34.09 -44.20
N GLY A 102 -29.98 -34.58 -43.28
CA GLY A 102 -30.43 -35.22 -42.04
C GLY A 102 -30.94 -34.25 -40.97
N SER A 103 -30.61 -32.96 -41.08
CA SER A 103 -30.99 -31.96 -40.08
C SER A 103 -30.89 -30.54 -40.61
N ASP A 104 -31.53 -29.59 -39.92
CA ASP A 104 -31.32 -28.15 -40.14
C ASP A 104 -30.06 -27.62 -39.45
N ALA A 105 -28.95 -28.37 -39.47
CA ALA A 105 -27.68 -27.96 -38.88
C ALA A 105 -26.93 -26.91 -39.73
N THR A 106 -26.33 -25.91 -39.08
CA THR A 106 -25.30 -25.05 -39.68
C THR A 106 -23.95 -25.75 -39.57
N VAL A 107 -23.21 -25.84 -40.68
CA VAL A 107 -21.95 -26.60 -40.76
C VAL A 107 -20.77 -25.63 -40.85
N GLY A 108 -19.89 -25.64 -39.86
CA GLY A 108 -18.59 -24.98 -39.91
C GLY A 108 -17.49 -25.97 -40.25
N VAL A 109 -16.64 -25.70 -41.23
CA VAL A 109 -15.49 -26.57 -41.58
C VAL A 109 -14.19 -25.82 -41.30
N VAL A 110 -13.33 -26.36 -40.44
CA VAL A 110 -12.06 -25.74 -40.05
C VAL A 110 -10.90 -26.43 -40.74
N LEU A 111 -10.42 -25.82 -41.82
CA LEU A 111 -9.37 -26.32 -42.70
C LEU A 111 -7.98 -25.83 -42.27
N ASN A 112 -6.95 -26.61 -42.56
CA ASN A 112 -5.57 -26.23 -42.29
C ASN A 112 -4.95 -25.41 -43.43
N LYS A 113 -5.51 -25.51 -44.63
CA LYS A 113 -5.12 -24.78 -45.84
C LYS A 113 -6.37 -24.37 -46.64
N PRO A 114 -6.30 -23.28 -47.44
CA PRO A 114 -7.36 -22.95 -48.39
C PRO A 114 -7.55 -24.11 -49.39
N LEU A 115 -8.79 -24.31 -49.86
CA LEU A 115 -9.12 -25.38 -50.82
C LEU A 115 -8.63 -25.11 -52.26
N ASP A 116 -7.86 -24.05 -52.51
CA ASP A 116 -7.40 -23.70 -53.86
C ASP A 116 -6.47 -24.72 -54.50
N SER A 117 -5.81 -25.58 -53.72
CA SER A 117 -5.04 -26.70 -54.28
C SER A 117 -5.90 -27.72 -55.04
N LEU A 118 -7.22 -27.71 -54.86
CA LEU A 118 -8.15 -28.59 -55.57
C LEU A 118 -8.43 -28.12 -57.01
N SER A 119 -8.24 -26.83 -57.33
CA SER A 119 -8.34 -26.36 -58.72
C SER A 119 -7.15 -26.86 -59.52
N SER A 120 -5.93 -26.72 -58.99
CA SER A 120 -4.71 -27.06 -59.70
C SER A 120 -4.65 -28.52 -60.14
N SER A 121 -5.02 -29.51 -59.33
CA SER A 121 -4.84 -30.91 -59.74
C SER A 121 -5.79 -31.36 -60.85
N ALA A 122 -7.04 -30.90 -60.86
CA ALA A 122 -7.99 -31.22 -61.93
C ALA A 122 -7.70 -30.42 -63.21
N ASP A 123 -7.30 -29.16 -63.05
CA ASP A 123 -7.00 -28.25 -64.16
C ASP A 123 -5.63 -28.60 -64.80
N GLN A 124 -4.67 -29.09 -64.01
CA GLN A 124 -3.36 -29.61 -64.47
C GLN A 124 -3.49 -30.99 -65.12
N LEU A 125 -4.40 -31.86 -64.66
CA LEU A 125 -4.77 -33.09 -65.39
C LEU A 125 -5.48 -32.78 -66.71
N LEU A 126 -6.32 -31.75 -66.76
CA LEU A 126 -6.93 -31.25 -67.99
C LEU A 126 -5.88 -30.66 -68.95
N GLU A 127 -4.88 -29.93 -68.44
CA GLU A 127 -3.74 -29.43 -69.24
C GLU A 127 -2.81 -30.55 -69.73
N ASP A 128 -2.48 -31.53 -68.89
CA ASP A 128 -1.66 -32.69 -69.25
C ASP A 128 -2.36 -33.57 -70.31
N LEU A 129 -3.67 -33.71 -70.22
CA LEU A 129 -4.49 -34.42 -71.22
C LEU A 129 -4.69 -33.61 -72.50
N ALA A 130 -4.81 -32.28 -72.40
CA ALA A 130 -4.83 -31.40 -73.56
C ALA A 130 -3.48 -31.37 -74.30
N ALA A 131 -2.37 -31.55 -73.58
CA ALA A 131 -1.03 -31.70 -74.14
C ALA A 131 -0.78 -33.09 -74.77
N GLN A 132 -1.49 -34.13 -74.33
CA GLN A 132 -1.43 -35.47 -74.89
C GLN A 132 -2.54 -35.67 -75.95
N SER A 133 -2.29 -35.21 -77.18
CA SER A 133 -3.21 -35.43 -78.31
C SER A 133 -3.26 -36.91 -78.75
N ASN A 134 -4.01 -37.75 -78.01
CA ASN A 134 -4.63 -39.04 -78.39
C ASN A 134 -4.90 -39.89 -77.14
N THR A 135 -5.86 -39.50 -76.29
CA THR A 135 -6.30 -40.33 -75.16
C THR A 135 -7.71 -40.90 -75.37
N GLU A 136 -7.86 -42.16 -74.98
CA GLU A 136 -8.99 -43.08 -75.21
C GLU A 136 -10.31 -42.64 -74.52
N ASN A 137 -11.44 -43.18 -74.96
CA ASN A 137 -12.78 -42.86 -74.41
C ASN A 137 -12.89 -43.06 -72.88
N GLU A 138 -12.14 -43.99 -72.28
CA GLU A 138 -12.16 -44.23 -70.83
C GLU A 138 -11.56 -43.06 -70.02
N THR A 139 -10.52 -42.40 -70.53
CA THR A 139 -9.88 -41.25 -69.86
C THR A 139 -10.80 -40.03 -69.88
N LEU A 140 -11.52 -39.80 -70.98
CA LEU A 140 -12.53 -38.74 -71.08
C LEU A 140 -13.72 -38.93 -70.12
N VAL A 141 -14.15 -40.18 -69.90
CA VAL A 141 -15.22 -40.49 -68.93
C VAL A 141 -14.75 -40.23 -67.49
N GLN A 142 -13.52 -40.61 -67.16
CA GLN A 142 -12.93 -40.33 -65.84
C GLN A 142 -12.81 -38.82 -65.58
N VAL A 143 -12.35 -38.03 -66.56
CA VAL A 143 -12.27 -36.57 -66.46
C VAL A 143 -13.64 -35.93 -66.27
N ARG A 144 -14.66 -36.33 -67.06
CA ARG A 144 -16.04 -35.82 -66.87
C ARG A 144 -16.58 -36.13 -65.48
N SER A 145 -16.32 -37.34 -64.97
CA SER A 145 -16.73 -37.72 -63.62
C SER A 145 -16.04 -36.90 -62.53
N LEU A 146 -14.77 -36.53 -62.74
CA LEU A 146 -14.00 -35.67 -61.85
C LEU A 146 -14.53 -34.23 -61.83
N VAL A 147 -14.79 -33.64 -63.00
CA VAL A 147 -15.37 -32.30 -63.12
C VAL A 147 -16.76 -32.25 -62.49
N GLN A 148 -17.58 -33.28 -62.68
CA GLN A 148 -18.91 -33.37 -62.07
C GLN A 148 -18.83 -33.46 -60.53
N ARG A 149 -17.88 -34.23 -59.98
CA ARG A 149 -17.65 -34.29 -58.52
C ARG A 149 -17.12 -32.96 -57.98
N LYS A 150 -16.26 -32.26 -58.73
CA LYS A 150 -15.78 -30.90 -58.40
C LYS A 150 -16.96 -29.93 -58.31
N HIS A 151 -17.84 -29.89 -59.31
CA HIS A 151 -19.02 -29.02 -59.28
C HIS A 151 -19.98 -29.35 -58.13
N LEU A 152 -20.28 -30.63 -57.90
CA LEU A 152 -21.16 -31.03 -56.79
C LEU A 152 -20.59 -30.63 -55.42
N LEU A 153 -19.27 -30.76 -55.24
CA LEU A 153 -18.58 -30.31 -54.04
C LEU A 153 -18.70 -28.79 -53.89
N LEU A 154 -18.44 -28.02 -54.95
CA LEU A 154 -18.56 -26.55 -54.94
C LEU A 154 -19.99 -26.10 -54.61
N ASP A 155 -21.00 -26.71 -55.21
CA ASP A 155 -22.41 -26.41 -54.92
C ASP A 155 -22.77 -26.72 -53.46
N THR A 156 -22.21 -27.80 -52.91
CA THR A 156 -22.41 -28.16 -51.49
C THR A 156 -21.71 -27.16 -50.57
N LEU A 157 -20.52 -26.69 -50.93
CA LEU A 157 -19.74 -25.72 -50.15
C LEU A 157 -20.30 -24.30 -50.24
N ASN A 158 -20.98 -23.94 -51.34
CA ASN A 158 -21.62 -22.63 -51.53
C ASN A 158 -23.00 -22.52 -50.87
N ASN A 159 -23.44 -23.53 -50.13
CA ASN A 159 -24.69 -23.46 -49.39
C ASN A 159 -24.58 -22.43 -48.24
N ASP A 160 -25.58 -21.55 -48.08
CA ASP A 160 -25.59 -20.51 -47.04
C ASP A 160 -25.42 -21.04 -45.60
N ARG A 161 -25.70 -22.32 -45.36
CA ARG A 161 -25.52 -23.01 -44.07
C ARG A 161 -24.11 -23.57 -43.86
N VAL A 162 -23.23 -23.48 -44.85
CA VAL A 162 -21.86 -23.99 -44.81
C VAL A 162 -20.88 -22.83 -44.71
N ILE A 163 -20.11 -22.80 -43.64
CA ILE A 163 -19.11 -21.77 -43.37
C ILE A 163 -17.73 -22.41 -43.39
N LEU A 164 -16.88 -21.97 -44.31
CA LEU A 164 -15.51 -22.44 -44.44
C LEU A 164 -14.56 -21.55 -43.65
N GLY A 165 -13.72 -22.16 -42.82
CA GLY A 165 -12.70 -21.51 -42.02
C GLY A 165 -11.31 -22.06 -42.35
N VAL A 166 -10.28 -21.22 -42.43
CA VAL A 166 -8.88 -21.66 -42.62
C VAL A 166 -8.01 -21.19 -41.46
N VAL A 167 -7.30 -22.12 -40.82
CA VAL A 167 -6.37 -21.85 -39.72
C VAL A 167 -5.14 -21.13 -40.25
N ASN A 168 -4.97 -19.86 -39.88
CA ASN A 168 -3.93 -19.01 -40.46
C ASN A 168 -2.52 -19.36 -39.95
N THR A 169 -1.57 -19.62 -40.88
CA THR A 169 -0.12 -19.55 -40.59
C THR A 169 0.63 -18.52 -41.44
N ARG A 170 0.05 -17.90 -42.48
CA ARG A 170 0.78 -17.02 -43.44
C ARG A 170 -0.04 -15.96 -44.23
N LEU A 171 -1.26 -15.60 -43.85
CA LEU A 171 -1.89 -14.35 -44.33
C LEU A 171 -1.36 -13.19 -43.47
N GLY A 172 -0.20 -12.66 -43.88
CA GLY A 172 0.35 -11.41 -43.37
C GLY A 172 -0.32 -10.24 -44.07
N GLY A 173 -1.20 -9.54 -43.35
CA GLY A 173 -1.97 -8.42 -43.88
C GLY A 173 -2.95 -7.92 -42.84
N HIS A 174 -2.46 -7.60 -41.66
CA HIS A 174 -3.27 -6.95 -40.63
C HIS A 174 -3.08 -5.44 -40.77
N VAL A 175 -3.93 -4.79 -41.55
CA VAL A 175 -4.08 -3.34 -41.42
C VAL A 175 -4.98 -3.11 -40.21
N GLY A 176 -4.40 -2.65 -39.11
CA GLY A 176 -5.18 -2.09 -38.02
C GLY A 176 -6.00 -0.93 -38.58
N ILE A 177 -7.28 -0.84 -38.23
CA ILE A 177 -8.21 0.17 -38.74
C ILE A 177 -7.53 1.56 -38.74
N GLU A 178 -7.55 2.28 -39.87
CA GLU A 178 -7.15 3.70 -39.93
C GLU A 178 -7.93 4.56 -38.91
N SER A 179 -9.13 4.11 -38.53
CA SER A 179 -9.93 4.59 -37.42
C SER A 179 -9.87 3.63 -36.23
N ASN A 180 -8.69 3.55 -35.60
CA ASN A 180 -8.50 2.85 -34.32
C ASN A 180 -9.62 3.24 -33.33
N PRO A 181 -10.41 2.30 -32.78
CA PRO A 181 -11.66 2.60 -32.05
C PRO A 181 -11.47 3.50 -30.81
N GLY A 182 -10.24 3.56 -30.26
CA GLY A 182 -9.87 4.46 -29.17
C GLY A 182 -9.52 5.89 -29.57
N ARG A 183 -9.40 6.20 -30.88
CA ARG A 183 -9.19 7.56 -31.35
C ARG A 183 -10.52 8.32 -31.29
N THR A 184 -10.97 8.64 -30.08
CA THR A 184 -11.94 9.71 -29.91
C THR A 184 -11.29 10.95 -30.51
N GLN A 185 -11.92 11.60 -31.50
CA GLN A 185 -11.47 12.90 -32.04
C GLN A 185 -11.35 14.01 -30.96
N VAL A 186 -11.69 13.68 -29.72
CA VAL A 186 -11.71 14.53 -28.53
C VAL A 186 -10.38 14.51 -27.76
N LEU A 187 -9.55 13.47 -27.87
CA LEU A 187 -8.30 13.34 -27.10
C LEU A 187 -7.09 13.86 -27.89
N PRO A 188 -6.16 14.60 -27.25
CA PRO A 188 -4.90 15.03 -27.87
C PRO A 188 -4.07 13.85 -28.38
N ASP A 189 -3.40 14.01 -29.53
CA ASP A 189 -2.65 12.93 -30.20
C ASP A 189 -1.58 12.28 -29.30
N ILE A 190 -0.94 13.04 -28.40
CA ILE A 190 0.03 12.50 -27.43
C ILE A 190 -0.61 11.48 -26.49
N VAL A 191 -1.85 11.72 -26.05
CA VAL A 191 -2.59 10.82 -25.16
C VAL A 191 -3.07 9.59 -25.95
N ASN A 192 -3.48 9.79 -27.20
CA ASN A 192 -3.84 8.68 -28.09
C ASN A 192 -2.63 7.79 -28.40
N ASP A 193 -1.46 8.36 -28.68
CA ASP A 193 -0.23 7.62 -28.97
C ASP A 193 0.29 6.87 -27.74
N TRP A 194 0.07 7.42 -26.54
CA TRP A 194 0.43 6.78 -25.28
C TRP A 194 -0.50 5.62 -24.90
N LEU A 195 -1.81 5.76 -25.15
CA LEU A 195 -2.81 4.71 -24.92
C LEU A 195 -2.79 3.63 -26.04
N TRP A 196 -2.45 4.02 -27.27
CA TRP A 196 -2.43 3.19 -28.48
C TRP A 196 -1.18 3.46 -29.36
N PRO A 197 -0.01 2.87 -29.03
CA PRO A 197 1.24 3.18 -29.71
C PRO A 197 1.32 2.68 -31.16
N ALA A 198 2.27 3.24 -31.90
CA ALA A 198 2.42 3.12 -33.35
C ALA A 198 2.58 1.68 -33.88
N GLU A 199 2.96 0.71 -33.07
CA GLU A 199 3.08 -0.69 -33.47
C GLU A 199 1.72 -1.37 -33.71
N TRP A 200 0.62 -0.75 -33.25
CA TRP A 200 -0.75 -1.12 -33.62
C TRP A 200 -1.17 -0.53 -34.99
N ARG A 201 -0.31 0.28 -35.64
CA ARG A 201 -0.68 1.12 -36.80
C ARG A 201 -0.24 0.56 -38.15
N TYR A 202 0.68 -0.40 -38.24
CA TYR A 202 1.24 -0.77 -39.55
C TYR A 202 1.73 -2.22 -39.61
N VAL A 203 1.07 -3.03 -40.43
CA VAL A 203 1.68 -4.16 -41.13
C VAL A 203 1.55 -3.87 -42.62
N ASP A 204 2.67 -3.92 -43.32
CA ASP A 204 2.88 -3.57 -44.73
C ASP A 204 1.76 -4.09 -45.67
N PRO A 205 1.01 -3.24 -46.39
CA PRO A 205 -0.01 -3.65 -47.36
C PRO A 205 0.58 -4.21 -48.67
N GLY A 206 1.91 -4.27 -48.81
CA GLY A 206 2.60 -4.52 -50.07
C GLY A 206 2.58 -5.94 -50.65
N ARG A 207 1.75 -6.89 -50.16
CA ARG A 207 1.67 -8.22 -50.77
C ARG A 207 0.22 -8.68 -50.96
N LEU A 208 -0.31 -8.40 -52.14
CA LEU A 208 -1.52 -9.05 -52.67
C LEU A 208 -1.28 -10.57 -52.66
N VAL A 209 -1.99 -11.27 -51.77
CA VAL A 209 -2.08 -12.73 -51.78
C VAL A 209 -3.20 -13.10 -52.76
N GLU A 210 -2.94 -14.07 -53.64
CA GLU A 210 -3.94 -14.58 -54.59
C GLU A 210 -5.22 -14.99 -53.85
N ARG A 211 -6.37 -14.50 -54.33
CA ARG A 211 -7.67 -14.82 -53.74
C ARG A 211 -8.03 -16.26 -54.07
N PRO A 212 -8.47 -17.05 -53.08
CA PRO A 212 -9.10 -18.33 -53.31
C PRO A 212 -10.30 -18.27 -54.25
N SER A 213 -10.59 -19.37 -54.94
CA SER A 213 -11.77 -19.53 -55.81
C SER A 213 -13.11 -19.70 -55.06
N ILE A 214 -13.04 -19.90 -53.74
CA ILE A 214 -14.17 -20.02 -52.80
C ILE A 214 -13.89 -19.08 -51.62
N ASP A 215 -14.91 -18.38 -51.10
CA ASP A 215 -14.73 -17.52 -49.94
C ASP A 215 -14.41 -18.36 -48.69
N HIS A 216 -13.26 -18.08 -48.07
CA HIS A 216 -12.82 -18.70 -46.82
C HIS A 216 -12.71 -17.64 -45.73
N HIS A 217 -13.21 -17.93 -44.53
CA HIS A 217 -13.07 -17.05 -43.38
C HIS A 217 -11.81 -17.39 -42.57
N THR A 218 -11.16 -16.37 -42.02
CA THR A 218 -9.94 -16.55 -41.22
C THR A 218 -10.27 -17.18 -39.87
N VAL A 219 -9.65 -18.33 -39.57
CA VAL A 219 -9.67 -18.95 -38.24
C VAL A 219 -8.37 -18.61 -37.53
N VAL A 220 -8.47 -17.85 -36.44
CA VAL A 220 -7.32 -17.48 -35.61
C VAL A 220 -7.26 -18.45 -34.43
N PRO A 221 -6.13 -19.15 -34.19
CA PRO A 221 -5.97 -19.94 -32.99
C PRO A 221 -6.09 -19.04 -31.76
N GLU A 222 -7.03 -19.33 -30.86
CA GLU A 222 -7.11 -18.68 -29.55
C GLU A 222 -5.94 -19.13 -28.68
N ALA A 223 -4.74 -18.60 -28.92
CA ALA A 223 -3.74 -18.52 -27.86
C ALA A 223 -4.30 -17.56 -26.81
N ALA A 224 -4.16 -17.89 -25.52
CA ALA A 224 -4.80 -17.24 -24.37
C ALA A 224 -4.61 -15.71 -24.23
N ASN A 225 -3.95 -15.03 -25.18
CA ASN A 225 -3.74 -13.59 -25.24
C ASN A 225 -3.69 -13.01 -26.68
N ALA A 226 -4.14 -13.74 -27.72
CA ALA A 226 -4.09 -13.22 -29.09
C ALA A 226 -5.20 -12.19 -29.34
N ARG A 227 -4.80 -10.93 -29.60
CA ARG A 227 -5.66 -9.80 -29.96
C ARG A 227 -5.75 -9.76 -31.49
N THR A 228 -6.95 -9.85 -32.09
CA THR A 228 -7.06 -9.78 -33.57
C THR A 228 -8.36 -9.10 -33.99
N LEU A 229 -8.22 -8.02 -34.75
CA LEU A 229 -9.32 -7.21 -35.25
C LEU A 229 -9.19 -7.10 -36.78
N VAL A 230 -10.30 -7.21 -37.52
CA VAL A 230 -10.39 -6.84 -38.94
C VAL A 230 -11.77 -6.22 -39.27
N ILE A 231 -11.80 -5.08 -39.97
CA ILE A 231 -12.98 -4.37 -40.53
C ILE A 231 -12.58 -3.73 -41.89
N TYR A 232 -13.53 -3.53 -42.82
CA TYR A 232 -13.40 -2.95 -44.18
C TYR A 232 -14.61 -2.03 -44.49
N ASP A 233 -14.67 -0.99 -45.36
CA ASP A 233 -13.79 -0.24 -46.29
C ASP A 233 -14.60 1.03 -46.76
N ASP A 234 -14.01 2.02 -47.46
CA ASP A 234 -14.76 3.09 -48.15
C ASP A 234 -14.98 2.82 -49.67
N ASP A 235 -14.24 1.90 -50.33
CA ASP A 235 -14.40 1.64 -51.79
C ASP A 235 -14.17 0.16 -52.23
N ASN A 236 -14.87 -0.80 -51.59
CA ASN A 236 -14.93 -2.22 -51.97
C ASN A 236 -13.61 -3.03 -51.83
N THR A 237 -13.54 -4.15 -51.12
CA THR A 237 -14.57 -5.14 -50.78
C THR A 237 -13.83 -6.30 -50.09
N HIS A 238 -14.10 -6.53 -48.81
CA HIS A 238 -14.15 -7.85 -48.14
C HIS A 238 -14.16 -7.69 -46.63
N THR A 239 -15.33 -7.66 -45.97
CA THR A 239 -15.39 -7.73 -44.50
C THR A 239 -14.89 -9.11 -44.02
N GLN A 240 -13.74 -9.19 -43.35
CA GLN A 240 -13.33 -10.42 -42.66
C GLN A 240 -13.75 -10.40 -41.19
N GLY A 241 -14.95 -10.87 -40.90
CA GLY A 241 -15.33 -11.29 -39.54
C GLY A 241 -14.67 -12.60 -39.10
N SER A 242 -14.61 -12.82 -37.78
CA SER A 242 -14.18 -14.09 -37.18
C SER A 242 -15.07 -15.24 -37.65
N PHE A 243 -14.49 -16.41 -37.96
CA PHE A 243 -15.22 -17.64 -38.30
C PHE A 243 -16.39 -17.93 -37.33
N SER A 244 -16.18 -17.74 -36.03
CA SER A 244 -17.23 -17.93 -35.01
C SER A 244 -18.40 -16.98 -35.16
N LEU A 245 -18.15 -15.76 -35.65
CA LEU A 245 -19.15 -14.71 -35.85
C LEU A 245 -20.07 -15.04 -37.03
N TYR A 246 -19.51 -15.48 -38.15
CA TYR A 246 -20.30 -15.91 -39.32
C TYR A 246 -21.04 -17.22 -39.05
N LEU A 247 -20.41 -18.14 -38.33
CA LEU A 247 -21.05 -19.36 -37.87
C LEU A 247 -22.24 -19.04 -36.96
N LEU A 248 -22.10 -18.06 -36.06
CA LEU A 248 -23.18 -17.58 -35.20
C LEU A 248 -24.29 -16.88 -36.01
N LYS A 249 -23.94 -16.01 -36.97
CA LYS A 249 -24.90 -15.35 -37.86
C LYS A 249 -25.76 -16.38 -38.61
N ALA A 250 -25.12 -17.35 -39.26
CA ALA A 250 -25.81 -18.40 -40.00
C ALA A 250 -26.70 -19.28 -39.09
N ALA A 251 -26.28 -19.52 -37.84
CA ALA A 251 -27.08 -20.24 -36.86
C ALA A 251 -28.29 -19.42 -36.33
N LEU A 252 -28.17 -18.09 -36.22
CA LEU A 252 -29.25 -17.20 -35.80
C LEU A 252 -30.27 -16.93 -36.92
N GLU A 253 -29.82 -16.82 -38.17
CA GLU A 253 -30.71 -16.69 -39.34
C GLU A 253 -31.66 -17.89 -39.47
N ARG A 254 -31.20 -19.06 -39.03
CA ARG A 254 -32.02 -20.28 -38.94
C ARG A 254 -33.15 -20.19 -37.91
N SER A 255 -32.96 -19.49 -36.79
CA SER A 255 -33.99 -19.42 -35.73
C SER A 255 -35.20 -18.54 -36.08
N GLY A 256 -35.26 -18.06 -37.34
CA GLY A 256 -36.30 -17.17 -37.85
C GLY A 256 -35.92 -15.68 -37.77
N THR A 257 -34.72 -15.37 -37.28
CA THR A 257 -34.22 -13.99 -37.16
C THR A 257 -33.42 -13.65 -38.41
N LYS A 258 -34.06 -13.11 -39.45
CA LYS A 258 -33.34 -12.70 -40.65
C LYS A 258 -32.44 -11.50 -40.32
N ILE A 259 -31.12 -11.70 -40.31
CA ILE A 259 -30.14 -10.67 -39.97
C ILE A 259 -29.83 -9.85 -41.22
N GLU A 260 -30.44 -8.67 -41.37
CA GLU A 260 -30.26 -7.85 -42.58
C GLU A 260 -29.04 -6.94 -42.49
N ARG A 261 -28.66 -6.50 -41.28
CA ARG A 261 -27.48 -5.65 -41.05
C ARG A 261 -26.59 -6.20 -39.95
N VAL A 262 -25.35 -6.50 -40.33
CA VAL A 262 -24.23 -6.66 -39.39
C VAL A 262 -23.50 -5.33 -39.33
N SER A 263 -23.53 -4.68 -38.17
CA SER A 263 -22.80 -3.42 -37.96
C SER A 263 -21.90 -3.53 -36.76
N TRP A 264 -20.69 -2.98 -36.86
CA TRP A 264 -19.77 -2.93 -35.73
C TRP A 264 -20.07 -1.67 -34.93
N LEU A 265 -20.54 -1.84 -33.70
CA LEU A 265 -20.75 -0.73 -32.78
C LEU A 265 -19.39 -0.32 -32.22
N ARG A 266 -19.03 0.93 -32.53
CA ARG A 266 -17.94 1.64 -31.85
C ARG A 266 -18.16 1.47 -30.34
N ASP A 267 -17.19 0.85 -29.68
CA ASP A 267 -17.12 0.66 -28.22
C ASP A 267 -17.92 -0.51 -27.61
N TRP A 268 -18.73 -1.24 -28.38
CA TRP A 268 -19.70 -2.21 -27.81
C TRP A 268 -19.74 -3.59 -28.48
N GLY A 269 -19.00 -3.82 -29.57
CA GLY A 269 -18.91 -5.11 -30.25
C GLY A 269 -19.74 -5.19 -31.53
N VAL A 270 -20.27 -6.36 -31.86
CA VAL A 270 -21.00 -6.61 -33.11
C VAL A 270 -22.50 -6.49 -32.86
N LEU A 271 -23.19 -5.71 -33.68
CA LEU A 271 -24.64 -5.62 -33.70
C LEU A 271 -25.19 -6.43 -34.88
N PHE A 272 -26.02 -7.42 -34.56
CA PHE A 272 -26.87 -8.12 -35.52
C PHE A 272 -28.30 -7.56 -35.39
N ASP A 273 -28.68 -6.66 -36.28
CA ASP A 273 -29.90 -5.85 -36.21
C ASP A 273 -30.12 -5.19 -34.84
N ASP A 274 -30.86 -5.81 -33.91
CA ASP A 274 -31.14 -5.30 -32.56
C ASP A 274 -30.34 -6.02 -31.44
N GLN A 275 -29.60 -7.09 -31.75
CA GLN A 275 -28.83 -7.87 -30.77
C GLN A 275 -27.34 -7.50 -30.76
N THR A 276 -26.85 -7.02 -29.61
CA THR A 276 -25.43 -6.66 -29.41
C THR A 276 -24.62 -7.79 -28.79
N PHE A 277 -23.58 -8.23 -29.48
CA PHE A 277 -22.56 -9.17 -28.99
C PHE A 277 -21.30 -8.41 -28.61
N ARG A 278 -21.04 -8.31 -27.31
CA ARG A 278 -19.91 -7.52 -26.82
C ARG A 278 -18.57 -8.24 -27.01
N THR A 279 -17.58 -7.49 -27.51
CA THR A 279 -16.20 -7.96 -27.72
C THR A 279 -15.22 -7.12 -26.89
N SER A 280 -13.99 -7.61 -26.72
CA SER A 280 -12.87 -6.82 -26.22
C SER A 280 -12.50 -5.71 -27.24
N PRO A 281 -11.65 -4.72 -26.85
CA PRO A 281 -11.16 -3.68 -27.77
C PRO A 281 -10.32 -4.27 -28.91
N SER A 282 -9.83 -5.50 -28.72
CA SER A 282 -9.13 -6.28 -29.74
C SER A 282 -10.04 -7.17 -30.59
N GLY A 283 -11.37 -7.07 -30.46
CA GLY A 283 -12.33 -7.86 -31.24
C GLY A 283 -12.53 -9.31 -30.75
N SER A 284 -11.82 -9.75 -29.71
CA SER A 284 -11.97 -11.10 -29.15
C SER A 284 -13.16 -11.17 -28.18
N VAL A 285 -13.86 -12.30 -28.16
CA VAL A 285 -14.89 -12.57 -27.16
C VAL A 285 -14.27 -13.31 -25.99
N VAL A 286 -14.37 -12.75 -24.79
CA VAL A 286 -13.91 -13.44 -23.58
C VAL A 286 -15.02 -14.38 -23.14
N ALA A 287 -14.90 -15.65 -23.54
CA ALA A 287 -15.84 -16.69 -23.19
C ALA A 287 -15.58 -17.17 -21.75
N LEU A 288 -16.62 -17.25 -20.91
CA LEU A 288 -16.47 -17.69 -19.51
C LEU A 288 -16.06 -19.18 -19.38
N ASN A 289 -16.14 -19.94 -20.48
CA ASN A 289 -15.80 -21.36 -20.56
C ASN A 289 -14.44 -21.65 -21.23
N SER A 290 -13.70 -20.63 -21.70
CA SER A 290 -12.36 -20.82 -22.26
C SER A 290 -11.27 -20.94 -21.18
N VAL A 291 -11.62 -20.67 -19.91
CA VAL A 291 -10.70 -20.72 -18.76
C VAL A 291 -10.99 -21.93 -17.90
N THR A 292 -10.14 -22.98 -18.03
CA THR A 292 -9.76 -24.07 -17.07
C THR A 292 -10.79 -24.62 -16.07
N THR A 293 -12.07 -24.29 -16.16
CA THR A 293 -13.11 -24.64 -15.20
C THR A 293 -14.10 -25.59 -15.84
N GLU A 294 -13.94 -26.88 -15.56
CA GLU A 294 -14.86 -27.98 -15.93
C GLU A 294 -16.35 -27.64 -15.72
N ARG A 295 -16.67 -26.75 -14.75
CA ARG A 295 -18.03 -26.33 -14.39
C ARG A 295 -18.80 -25.58 -15.47
N MET A 296 -18.14 -24.78 -16.30
CA MET A 296 -18.78 -24.01 -17.38
C MET A 296 -18.55 -24.64 -18.75
N HIS A 297 -17.92 -25.82 -18.83
CA HIS A 297 -17.78 -26.51 -20.10
C HIS A 297 -19.14 -27.04 -20.54
N PRO A 298 -19.70 -26.56 -21.66
CA PRO A 298 -20.82 -27.25 -22.29
C PRO A 298 -20.40 -28.69 -22.61
N LEU A 299 -21.35 -29.63 -22.47
CA LEU A 299 -21.19 -30.99 -22.98
C LEU A 299 -21.23 -30.96 -24.51
N ILE A 300 -20.14 -30.52 -25.13
CA ILE A 300 -19.95 -30.52 -26.58
C ILE A 300 -19.83 -31.97 -27.04
N GLY A 301 -20.81 -32.41 -27.83
CA GLY A 301 -20.79 -33.74 -28.41
C GLY A 301 -19.59 -33.89 -29.33
N LYS A 302 -18.76 -34.90 -29.08
CA LYS A 302 -17.73 -35.35 -30.02
C LYS A 302 -18.29 -36.51 -30.83
N ILE A 303 -18.24 -36.41 -32.15
CA ILE A 303 -18.77 -37.42 -33.06
C ILE A 303 -17.60 -37.89 -33.94
N SER A 304 -17.37 -39.19 -34.03
CA SER A 304 -16.37 -39.73 -34.95
C SER A 304 -16.84 -39.62 -36.40
N LEU A 305 -15.92 -39.63 -37.37
CA LEU A 305 -16.30 -39.63 -38.78
C LEU A 305 -17.26 -40.79 -39.13
N GLU A 306 -17.01 -42.00 -38.64
CA GLU A 306 -17.87 -43.17 -38.90
C GLU A 306 -19.28 -42.99 -38.33
N GLU A 307 -19.39 -42.48 -37.10
CA GLU A 307 -20.68 -42.18 -36.48
C GLU A 307 -21.40 -41.07 -37.25
N ALA A 308 -20.68 -40.01 -37.66
CA ALA A 308 -21.24 -38.91 -38.43
C ALA A 308 -21.75 -39.37 -39.81
N MET A 309 -21.13 -40.37 -40.44
CA MET A 309 -21.62 -40.93 -41.71
C MET A 309 -22.83 -41.84 -41.53
N ALA A 310 -22.98 -42.51 -40.38
CA ALA A 310 -24.10 -43.42 -40.09
C ALA A 310 -25.32 -42.73 -39.46
N ARG A 311 -25.13 -41.51 -38.93
CA ARG A 311 -26.14 -40.77 -38.18
C ARG A 311 -27.10 -40.02 -39.11
N SER A 312 -28.38 -40.02 -38.74
CA SER A 312 -29.46 -39.37 -39.51
C SER A 312 -29.90 -38.01 -38.98
N ALA A 313 -29.46 -37.60 -37.79
CA ALA A 313 -29.86 -36.34 -37.15
C ALA A 313 -28.69 -35.71 -36.38
N PHE A 314 -28.46 -34.41 -36.60
CA PHE A 314 -27.36 -33.67 -35.99
C PHE A 314 -27.84 -32.51 -35.11
N PRO A 315 -27.01 -32.03 -34.16
CA PRO A 315 -27.26 -30.80 -33.42
C PRO A 315 -27.32 -29.57 -34.33
N ALA A 316 -27.84 -28.45 -33.80
CA ALA A 316 -28.07 -27.22 -34.54
C ALA A 316 -26.81 -26.65 -35.22
N ILE A 317 -25.65 -26.82 -34.62
CA ILE A 317 -24.36 -26.38 -35.14
C ILE A 317 -23.40 -27.56 -35.13
N VAL A 318 -22.74 -27.81 -36.25
CA VAL A 318 -21.75 -28.88 -36.40
C VAL A 318 -20.44 -28.28 -36.88
N ILE A 319 -19.36 -28.53 -36.17
CA ILE A 319 -18.01 -28.11 -36.57
C ILE A 319 -17.21 -29.34 -37.01
N VAL A 320 -16.72 -29.34 -38.25
CA VAL A 320 -15.88 -30.40 -38.81
C VAL A 320 -14.43 -29.96 -38.75
N ALA A 321 -13.57 -30.77 -38.11
CA ALA A 321 -12.15 -30.47 -37.97
C ALA A 321 -11.29 -31.73 -37.83
N ALA A 322 -9.98 -31.56 -37.93
CA ALA A 322 -9.02 -32.64 -37.67
C ALA A 322 -9.12 -33.11 -36.20
N ALA A 323 -9.07 -34.43 -35.98
CA ALA A 323 -9.08 -35.02 -34.66
C ALA A 323 -7.85 -34.56 -33.86
N GLY A 324 -8.07 -34.16 -32.61
CA GLY A 324 -7.04 -33.58 -31.76
C GLY A 324 -6.78 -32.08 -31.97
N ASP A 325 -7.49 -31.42 -32.88
CA ASP A 325 -7.42 -29.97 -33.02
C ASP A 325 -8.07 -29.24 -31.83
N GLN A 326 -7.23 -28.59 -31.04
CA GLN A 326 -7.66 -27.75 -29.91
C GLN A 326 -8.46 -26.53 -30.38
N THR A 327 -8.22 -26.06 -31.61
CA THR A 327 -8.85 -24.88 -32.20
C THR A 327 -10.34 -25.09 -32.39
N ALA A 328 -10.76 -26.21 -32.99
CA ALA A 328 -12.16 -26.55 -33.19
C ALA A 328 -12.95 -26.64 -31.88
N MET A 329 -12.35 -27.22 -30.84
CA MET A 329 -12.97 -27.31 -29.51
C MET A 329 -13.08 -25.93 -28.84
N SER A 330 -12.08 -25.06 -29.01
CA SER A 330 -12.13 -23.67 -28.53
C SER A 330 -13.23 -22.88 -29.24
N LEU A 331 -13.32 -23.01 -30.57
CA LEU A 331 -14.35 -22.37 -31.38
C LEU A 331 -15.75 -22.82 -30.95
N ALA A 332 -15.98 -24.13 -30.81
CA ALA A 332 -17.26 -24.66 -30.33
C ALA A 332 -17.66 -24.08 -28.97
N ARG A 333 -16.71 -23.95 -28.05
CA ARG A 333 -16.92 -23.33 -26.72
C ARG A 333 -17.23 -21.85 -26.82
N SER A 334 -16.48 -21.10 -27.63
CA SER A 334 -16.68 -19.67 -27.83
C SER A 334 -18.04 -19.39 -28.50
N THR A 335 -18.42 -20.15 -29.53
CA THR A 335 -19.75 -20.06 -30.17
C THR A 335 -20.87 -20.40 -29.19
N TYR A 336 -20.72 -21.44 -28.36
CA TYR A 336 -21.69 -21.77 -27.31
C TYR A 336 -21.89 -20.61 -26.33
N SER A 337 -20.78 -20.01 -25.88
CA SER A 337 -20.79 -18.89 -24.93
C SER A 337 -21.46 -17.65 -25.53
N MET A 338 -21.24 -17.35 -26.81
CA MET A 338 -21.90 -16.26 -27.49
C MET A 338 -23.41 -16.50 -27.61
N LEU A 339 -23.83 -17.71 -28.01
CA LEU A 339 -25.24 -18.07 -28.21
C LEU A 339 -26.06 -17.96 -26.91
N HIS A 340 -25.48 -18.36 -25.79
CA HIS A 340 -26.16 -18.38 -24.49
C HIS A 340 -25.86 -17.13 -23.63
N GLY A 341 -25.13 -16.15 -24.16
CA GLY A 341 -24.80 -14.92 -23.47
C GLY A 341 -23.87 -15.10 -22.25
N PHE A 342 -23.04 -16.15 -22.24
CA PHE A 342 -21.95 -16.41 -21.29
C PHE A 342 -20.61 -15.79 -21.73
N SER A 343 -20.67 -14.62 -22.37
CA SER A 343 -19.51 -13.82 -22.74
C SER A 343 -19.40 -12.58 -21.86
N VAL A 344 -18.16 -12.13 -21.64
CA VAL A 344 -17.85 -10.88 -20.94
C VAL A 344 -17.08 -9.95 -21.85
N ALA A 345 -17.25 -8.64 -21.62
CA ALA A 345 -16.66 -7.58 -22.42
C ALA A 345 -15.59 -6.83 -21.64
N GLU A 346 -14.45 -6.55 -22.27
CA GLU A 346 -13.45 -5.63 -21.73
C GLU A 346 -13.71 -4.22 -22.30
N PRO A 347 -14.00 -3.20 -21.48
CA PRO A 347 -14.20 -1.85 -21.99
C PRO A 347 -12.91 -1.23 -22.50
N TRP A 348 -12.96 -0.49 -23.61
CA TRP A 348 -11.77 0.17 -24.19
C TRP A 348 -11.13 1.18 -23.23
N TRP A 349 -11.93 1.91 -22.44
CA TRP A 349 -11.45 2.90 -21.48
C TRP A 349 -10.67 2.26 -20.32
N PHE A 350 -10.83 0.94 -20.13
CA PHE A 350 -10.15 0.22 -19.06
C PHE A 350 -8.63 0.28 -19.21
N VAL A 351 -8.11 0.33 -20.45
CA VAL A 351 -6.68 0.48 -20.71
C VAL A 351 -6.13 1.73 -20.01
N GLY A 352 -6.81 2.87 -20.15
CA GLY A 352 -6.44 4.11 -19.46
C GLY A 352 -6.64 4.04 -17.95
N MET A 353 -7.75 3.44 -17.49
CA MET A 353 -8.02 3.25 -16.06
C MET A 353 -6.94 2.39 -15.39
N GLU A 354 -6.47 1.33 -16.03
CA GLU A 354 -5.42 0.47 -15.51
C GLU A 354 -4.09 1.21 -15.41
N LYS A 355 -3.75 2.07 -16.39
CA LYS A 355 -2.59 2.97 -16.27
C LYS A 355 -2.76 3.92 -15.08
N ALA A 356 -3.93 4.52 -14.90
CA ALA A 356 -4.19 5.38 -13.74
C ALA A 356 -4.06 4.60 -12.41
N LEU A 357 -4.53 3.36 -12.35
CA LEU A 357 -4.37 2.47 -11.20
C LEU A 357 -2.90 2.11 -10.93
N LEU A 358 -2.12 1.81 -11.96
CA LEU A 358 -0.68 1.54 -11.83
C LEU A 358 0.09 2.77 -11.35
N LEU A 359 -0.27 3.96 -11.83
CA LEU A 359 0.28 5.22 -11.34
C LEU A 359 -0.08 5.44 -9.87
N PHE A 360 -1.35 5.27 -9.52
CA PHE A 360 -1.83 5.36 -8.14
C PHE A 360 -1.07 4.39 -7.22
N PHE A 361 -0.91 3.12 -7.62
CA PHE A 361 -0.15 2.14 -6.84
C PHE A 361 1.34 2.46 -6.77
N THR A 362 1.94 3.00 -7.82
CA THR A 362 3.33 3.45 -7.78
C THR A 362 3.51 4.57 -6.77
N LEU A 363 2.65 5.60 -6.80
CA LEU A 363 2.67 6.70 -5.83
C LEU A 363 2.39 6.22 -4.41
N TYR A 364 1.40 5.34 -4.24
CA TYR A 364 1.08 4.72 -2.97
C TYR A 364 2.28 3.95 -2.39
N LEU A 365 2.88 3.04 -3.16
CA LEU A 365 3.98 2.19 -2.71
C LEU A 365 5.26 2.97 -2.43
N VAL A 366 5.59 3.96 -3.26
CA VAL A 366 6.88 4.68 -3.18
C VAL A 366 6.83 5.85 -2.21
N TRP A 367 5.66 6.51 -2.03
CA TRP A 367 5.55 7.73 -1.21
C TRP A 367 4.66 7.59 0.02
N LEU A 368 3.49 6.95 -0.08
CA LEU A 368 2.56 6.86 1.04
C LEU A 368 2.93 5.71 1.99
N LEU A 369 3.14 4.51 1.46
CA LEU A 369 3.42 3.29 2.22
C LEU A 369 4.65 3.43 3.16
N PRO A 370 5.77 4.07 2.77
CA PRO A 370 6.90 4.29 3.67
C PRO A 370 6.59 5.19 4.88
N LYS A 371 5.64 6.12 4.72
CA LYS A 371 5.23 7.05 5.78
C LYS A 371 4.24 6.43 6.77
N LEU A 372 3.56 5.37 6.37
CA LEU A 372 2.59 4.66 7.21
C LEU A 372 3.28 3.69 8.18
N SER A 373 2.60 3.31 9.26
CA SER A 373 3.08 2.20 10.09
C SER A 373 2.97 0.87 9.32
N PRO A 374 3.84 -0.13 9.55
CA PRO A 374 3.81 -1.40 8.80
C PRO A 374 2.45 -2.11 8.88
N ARG A 375 1.78 -2.05 10.04
CA ARG A 375 0.46 -2.67 10.25
C ARG A 375 -0.61 -1.96 9.43
N VAL A 376 -0.63 -0.63 9.44
CA VAL A 376 -1.60 0.17 8.67
C VAL A 376 -1.38 -0.01 7.17
N GLY A 377 -0.13 0.03 6.73
CA GLY A 377 0.22 -0.25 5.33
C GLY A 377 -0.25 -1.62 4.87
N TYR A 378 -0.09 -2.67 5.69
CA TYR A 378 -0.58 -4.01 5.38
C TYR A 378 -2.10 -4.05 5.25
N VAL A 379 -2.83 -3.47 6.20
CA VAL A 379 -4.31 -3.44 6.17
C VAL A 379 -4.81 -2.68 4.94
N ILE A 380 -4.23 -1.53 4.61
CA ILE A 380 -4.63 -0.75 3.42
C ILE A 380 -4.35 -1.52 2.14
N SER A 381 -3.14 -2.09 2.00
CA SER A 381 -2.80 -2.91 0.82
C SER A 381 -3.71 -4.13 0.68
N LEU A 382 -4.04 -4.81 1.78
CA LEU A 382 -4.95 -5.96 1.77
C LEU A 382 -6.38 -5.54 1.40
N PHE A 383 -6.86 -4.43 1.95
CA PHE A 383 -8.16 -3.87 1.60
C PHE A 383 -8.24 -3.50 0.11
N LEU A 384 -7.22 -2.83 -0.43
CA LEU A 384 -7.17 -2.48 -1.86
C LEU A 384 -7.16 -3.72 -2.75
N LEU A 385 -6.37 -4.75 -2.40
CA LEU A 385 -6.37 -6.03 -3.13
C LEU A 385 -7.76 -6.68 -3.12
N PHE A 386 -8.35 -6.83 -1.93
CA PHE A 386 -9.66 -7.47 -1.78
C PHE A 386 -10.78 -6.69 -2.47
N ALA A 387 -10.81 -5.37 -2.29
CA ALA A 387 -11.82 -4.51 -2.89
C ALA A 387 -11.79 -4.58 -4.42
N LEU A 388 -10.60 -4.61 -5.04
CA LEU A 388 -10.47 -4.76 -6.49
C LEU A 388 -10.93 -6.14 -6.99
N VAL A 389 -10.57 -7.22 -6.29
CA VAL A 389 -11.03 -8.57 -6.66
C VAL A 389 -12.55 -8.68 -6.54
N VAL A 390 -13.14 -8.17 -5.46
CA VAL A 390 -14.60 -8.16 -5.27
C VAL A 390 -15.29 -7.31 -6.34
N LEU A 391 -14.75 -6.12 -6.64
CA LEU A 391 -15.28 -5.24 -7.68
C LEU A 391 -15.28 -5.94 -9.05
N GLN A 392 -14.22 -6.66 -9.38
CA GLN A 392 -14.10 -7.41 -10.62
C GLN A 392 -15.10 -8.57 -10.69
N ILE A 393 -15.23 -9.37 -9.64
CA ILE A 393 -16.24 -10.46 -9.59
C ILE A 393 -17.64 -9.88 -9.74
N PHE A 394 -17.94 -8.78 -9.03
CA PHE A 394 -19.22 -8.09 -9.11
C PHE A 394 -19.49 -7.58 -10.54
N ALA A 395 -18.49 -7.00 -11.21
CA ALA A 395 -18.62 -6.50 -12.57
C ALA A 395 -18.88 -7.61 -13.58
N VAL A 396 -18.24 -8.78 -13.43
CA VAL A 396 -18.47 -9.95 -14.26
C VAL A 396 -19.89 -10.47 -14.08
N VAL A 397 -20.31 -10.68 -12.83
CA VAL A 397 -21.59 -11.31 -12.51
C VAL A 397 -22.79 -10.42 -12.88
N ASN A 398 -22.71 -9.11 -12.60
CA ASN A 398 -23.85 -8.21 -12.75
C ASN A 398 -23.85 -7.42 -14.06
N ASN A 399 -22.68 -7.04 -14.57
CA ASN A 399 -22.57 -6.14 -15.73
C ASN A 399 -22.05 -6.84 -16.99
N LYS A 400 -21.66 -8.12 -16.90
CA LYS A 400 -20.91 -8.86 -17.93
C LYS A 400 -19.64 -8.12 -18.39
N LEU A 401 -19.00 -7.40 -17.46
CA LEU A 401 -17.78 -6.63 -17.72
C LEU A 401 -16.58 -7.34 -17.10
N TRP A 402 -15.50 -7.45 -17.88
CA TRP A 402 -14.23 -8.01 -17.46
C TRP A 402 -13.17 -6.93 -17.33
N TYR A 403 -12.60 -6.81 -16.14
CA TYR A 403 -11.50 -5.91 -15.83
C TYR A 403 -10.25 -6.73 -15.54
N PRO A 404 -9.35 -6.94 -16.51
CA PRO A 404 -8.12 -7.72 -16.30
C PRO A 404 -7.11 -6.99 -15.39
N LEU A 405 -7.38 -7.00 -14.07
CA LEU A 405 -6.60 -6.31 -13.03
C LEU A 405 -5.38 -7.10 -12.53
N GLY A 406 -5.10 -8.27 -13.10
CA GLY A 406 -4.07 -9.20 -12.64
C GLY A 406 -2.69 -8.54 -12.51
N LEU A 407 -2.30 -7.73 -13.51
CA LEU A 407 -1.05 -6.98 -13.47
C LEU A 407 -1.01 -5.97 -12.32
N SER A 408 -2.07 -5.19 -12.12
CA SER A 408 -2.15 -4.18 -11.04
C SER A 408 -2.14 -4.82 -9.66
N LEU A 409 -2.83 -5.95 -9.47
CA LEU A 409 -2.86 -6.70 -8.22
C LEU A 409 -1.49 -7.30 -7.89
N LEU A 410 -0.82 -7.91 -8.88
CA LEU A 410 0.52 -8.46 -8.71
C LEU A 410 1.54 -7.35 -8.37
N PHE A 411 1.47 -6.22 -9.06
CA PHE A 411 2.34 -5.08 -8.79
C PHE A 411 2.14 -4.54 -7.37
N LEU A 412 0.89 -4.41 -6.90
CA LEU A 412 0.59 -4.00 -5.53
C LEU A 412 1.14 -5.00 -4.51
N MET A 413 0.96 -6.30 -4.72
CA MET A 413 1.42 -7.35 -3.80
C MET A 413 2.95 -7.42 -3.72
N VAL A 414 3.62 -7.54 -4.87
CA VAL A 414 5.09 -7.63 -4.93
C VAL A 414 5.74 -6.33 -4.49
N GLY A 415 5.20 -5.19 -4.93
CA GLY A 415 5.68 -3.87 -4.53
C GLY A 415 5.58 -3.64 -3.02
N HIS A 416 4.49 -4.09 -2.38
CA HIS A 416 4.35 -4.02 -0.92
C HIS A 416 5.46 -4.79 -0.19
N ILE A 417 5.75 -6.03 -0.62
CA ILE A 417 6.81 -6.87 -0.05
C ILE A 417 8.17 -6.20 -0.20
N LEU A 418 8.48 -5.68 -1.40
CA LEU A 418 9.76 -5.01 -1.69
C LEU A 418 9.95 -3.75 -0.84
N ILE A 419 8.91 -2.93 -0.65
CA ILE A 419 8.99 -1.71 0.17
C ILE A 419 9.14 -2.05 1.66
N ILE A 420 8.49 -3.10 2.17
CA ILE A 420 8.71 -3.55 3.55
C ILE A 420 10.14 -4.06 3.73
N ALA A 421 10.66 -4.85 2.78
CA ALA A 421 12.03 -5.34 2.80
C ALA A 421 13.03 -4.17 2.78
N TRP A 422 12.80 -3.17 1.91
CA TRP A 422 13.57 -1.93 1.87
C TRP A 422 13.58 -1.22 3.22
N ARG A 423 12.40 -0.98 3.82
CA ARG A 423 12.28 -0.27 5.08
C ARG A 423 13.02 -0.98 6.22
N ARG A 424 12.92 -2.31 6.29
CA ARG A 424 13.66 -3.10 7.29
C ARG A 424 15.16 -2.97 7.11
N ARG A 425 15.64 -3.05 5.87
CA ARG A 425 17.07 -2.88 5.54
C ARG A 425 17.55 -1.47 5.92
N GLU A 426 16.79 -0.44 5.56
CA GLU A 426 17.11 0.96 5.86
C GLU A 426 17.19 1.21 7.37
N GLN A 427 16.20 0.71 8.13
CA GLN A 427 16.21 0.85 9.59
C GLN A 427 17.40 0.12 10.22
N SER A 428 17.76 -1.07 9.72
CA SER A 428 18.94 -1.80 10.19
C SER A 428 20.23 -1.02 9.93
N TRP A 429 20.36 -0.37 8.77
CA TRP A 429 21.52 0.49 8.47
C TRP A 429 21.61 1.69 9.41
N ILE A 430 20.50 2.41 9.61
CA ILE A 430 20.44 3.54 10.54
C ILE A 430 20.81 3.09 11.96
N ASN A 431 20.28 1.95 12.42
CA ASN A 431 20.58 1.41 13.74
C ASN A 431 22.06 0.97 13.88
N LEU A 432 22.66 0.42 12.82
CA LEU A 432 24.09 0.07 12.81
C LEU A 432 24.97 1.32 12.88
N GLN A 433 24.59 2.38 12.17
CA GLN A 433 25.29 3.66 12.18
C GLN A 433 25.18 4.36 13.54
N ASP A 434 23.99 4.38 14.18
CA ASP A 434 23.83 4.92 15.54
C ASP A 434 24.62 4.11 16.59
N ARG A 435 24.76 2.79 16.42
CA ARG A 435 25.62 1.95 17.28
C ARG A 435 27.10 2.25 17.09
N ALA A 436 27.56 2.39 15.84
CA ALA A 436 28.93 2.77 15.54
C ALA A 436 29.26 4.16 16.12
N ASP A 437 28.37 5.13 15.90
CA ASP A 437 28.50 6.48 16.45
C ASP A 437 28.49 6.49 17.98
N SER A 438 27.63 5.68 18.61
CA SER A 438 27.60 5.56 20.09
C SER A 438 28.87 4.92 20.64
N ALA A 439 29.44 3.92 19.96
CA ALA A 439 30.71 3.30 20.36
C ALA A 439 31.89 4.28 20.27
N CYS A 440 31.91 5.10 19.21
CA CYS A 440 32.88 6.19 19.07
C CYS A 440 32.82 7.19 20.22
N VAL A 441 31.61 7.64 20.57
CA VAL A 441 31.40 8.62 21.64
C VAL A 441 31.91 8.08 22.98
N VAL A 442 31.56 6.84 23.34
CA VAL A 442 32.03 6.21 24.59
C VAL A 442 33.56 6.09 24.62
N LEU A 443 34.19 5.73 23.49
CA LEU A 443 35.64 5.64 23.40
C LEU A 443 36.29 7.03 23.58
N ALA A 444 35.73 8.07 22.96
CA ALA A 444 36.22 9.44 23.08
C ALA A 444 36.05 9.99 24.50
N GLU A 445 34.92 9.74 25.15
CA GLU A 445 34.68 10.11 26.56
C GLU A 445 35.71 9.45 27.49
N ALA A 446 36.03 8.17 27.29
CA ALA A 446 37.04 7.46 28.07
C ALA A 446 38.46 8.05 27.90
N TYR A 447 38.79 8.57 26.72
CA TYR A 447 40.04 9.29 26.49
C TYR A 447 40.02 10.70 27.12
N MET A 448 38.88 11.40 27.06
CA MET A 448 38.70 12.70 27.72
C MET A 448 38.83 12.61 29.25
N GLU A 449 38.33 11.55 29.89
CA GLU A 449 38.53 11.31 31.33
C GLU A 449 40.01 11.18 31.72
N ARG A 450 40.85 10.73 30.79
CA ARG A 450 42.30 10.60 30.96
C ARG A 450 43.05 11.87 30.54
N GLN A 451 42.35 12.92 30.13
CA GLN A 451 42.90 14.15 29.55
C GLN A 451 43.72 13.92 28.27
N ASP A 452 43.45 12.83 27.53
CA ASP A 452 44.11 12.50 26.27
C ASP A 452 43.21 12.93 25.10
N TYR A 453 43.22 14.23 24.78
CA TYR A 453 42.32 14.80 23.77
C TYR A 453 42.70 14.44 22.34
N ASP A 454 43.99 14.12 22.09
CA ASP A 454 44.48 13.70 20.76
C ASP A 454 43.88 12.35 20.37
N MET A 455 43.92 11.39 21.30
CA MET A 455 43.28 10.10 21.08
C MET A 455 41.75 10.21 21.02
N ALA A 456 41.15 11.12 21.78
CA ALA A 456 39.71 11.40 21.70
C ALA A 456 39.31 11.97 20.32
N ALA A 457 40.05 12.95 19.79
CA ALA A 457 39.80 13.52 18.47
C ALA A 457 40.05 12.49 17.34
N GLN A 458 41.08 11.67 17.47
CA GLN A 458 41.39 10.61 16.51
C GLN A 458 40.30 9.52 16.50
N ALA A 459 39.83 9.09 17.67
CA ALA A 459 38.73 8.15 17.80
C ALA A 459 37.46 8.63 17.09
N MET A 460 37.22 9.95 17.08
CA MET A 460 36.05 10.57 16.46
C MET A 460 36.21 10.85 14.95
N SER A 461 37.42 10.76 14.40
CA SER A 461 37.72 11.08 13.00
C SER A 461 36.99 10.18 11.99
N GLN A 462 36.74 8.92 12.36
CA GLN A 462 36.12 7.90 11.49
C GLN A 462 34.60 7.76 11.70
N CYS A 463 34.03 8.53 12.63
CA CYS A 463 32.64 8.38 13.05
C CYS A 463 31.70 9.22 12.18
N GLY A 464 30.40 8.94 12.24
CA GLY A 464 29.38 9.58 11.42
C GLY A 464 29.17 11.07 11.73
N SER A 465 27.93 11.52 11.58
CA SER A 465 27.53 12.92 11.81
C SER A 465 26.29 13.01 12.68
N SER A 466 26.06 12.00 13.53
CA SER A 466 24.97 12.07 14.50
C SER A 466 25.16 13.24 15.46
N SER A 467 24.04 13.72 16.03
CA SER A 467 24.06 14.83 16.98
C SER A 467 24.92 14.54 18.21
N LYS A 468 25.04 13.27 18.64
CA LYS A 468 25.92 12.86 19.76
C LYS A 468 27.38 13.08 19.38
N VAL A 469 27.78 12.62 18.20
CA VAL A 469 29.14 12.78 17.66
C VAL A 469 29.53 14.25 17.53
N LEU A 470 28.63 15.08 16.99
CA LEU A 470 28.87 16.52 16.88
C LEU A 470 28.95 17.22 18.24
N GLY A 471 28.18 16.75 19.23
CA GLY A 471 28.26 17.20 20.63
C GLY A 471 29.63 16.92 21.24
N THR A 472 30.06 15.66 21.22
CA THR A 472 31.35 15.25 21.80
C THR A 472 32.54 15.91 21.09
N LEU A 473 32.50 16.05 19.75
CA LEU A 473 33.54 16.80 19.02
C LEU A 473 33.63 18.27 19.46
N TYR A 474 32.48 18.89 19.75
CA TYR A 474 32.43 20.27 20.24
C TYR A 474 33.04 20.39 21.65
N ASP A 475 32.81 19.39 22.50
CA ASP A 475 33.36 19.34 23.84
C ASP A 475 34.89 19.12 23.81
N ILE A 476 35.38 18.23 22.94
CA ILE A 476 36.82 18.03 22.67
C ILE A 476 37.47 19.34 22.19
N ALA A 477 36.87 20.02 21.22
CA ALA A 477 37.39 21.28 20.71
C ALA A 477 37.42 22.39 21.78
N SER A 478 36.41 22.40 22.67
CA SER A 478 36.36 23.34 23.79
C SER A 478 37.40 23.01 24.87
N ALA A 479 37.71 21.72 25.11
CA ALA A 479 38.77 21.30 26.00
C ALA A 479 40.16 21.73 25.49
N TYR A 480 40.46 21.52 24.20
CA TYR A 480 41.69 22.04 23.58
C TYR A 480 41.84 23.56 23.72
N ALA A 481 40.74 24.31 23.56
CA ALA A 481 40.75 25.76 23.75
C ALA A 481 41.05 26.16 25.20
N GLY A 482 40.52 25.41 26.18
CA GLY A 482 40.80 25.62 27.61
C GLY A 482 42.27 25.39 27.97
N GLU A 483 42.95 24.45 27.32
CA GLU A 483 44.38 24.16 27.51
C GLU A 483 45.32 25.04 26.68
N LYS A 484 44.77 26.09 26.04
CA LYS A 484 45.50 27.01 25.15
C LYS A 484 46.10 26.35 23.90
N GLN A 485 45.62 25.15 23.53
CA GLN A 485 46.00 24.46 22.31
C GLN A 485 45.10 24.91 21.14
N TYR A 486 45.17 26.21 20.82
CA TYR A 486 44.21 26.85 19.91
C TYR A 486 44.22 26.28 18.49
N GLN A 487 45.36 25.80 18.00
CA GLN A 487 45.47 25.22 16.66
C GLN A 487 44.67 23.90 16.55
N HIS A 488 44.83 22.99 17.50
CA HIS A 488 44.07 21.73 17.57
C HIS A 488 42.57 21.98 17.74
N ALA A 489 42.19 22.95 18.58
CA ALA A 489 40.79 23.36 18.75
C ALA A 489 40.16 23.83 17.42
N VAL A 490 40.87 24.65 16.65
CA VAL A 490 40.41 25.13 15.33
C VAL A 490 40.24 23.98 14.35
N ASP A 491 41.16 23.01 14.34
CA ASP A 491 41.09 21.87 13.40
C ASP A 491 39.91 20.94 13.71
N VAL A 492 39.62 20.70 15.00
CA VAL A 492 38.42 19.96 15.41
C VAL A 492 37.14 20.75 15.08
N PHE A 493 37.07 22.06 15.33
CA PHE A 493 35.90 22.87 14.95
C PHE A 493 35.67 22.94 13.42
N LYS A 494 36.74 22.93 12.61
CA LYS A 494 36.63 22.81 11.15
C LYS A 494 36.06 21.44 10.75
N SER A 495 36.45 20.37 11.43
CA SER A 495 35.90 19.02 11.16
C SER A 495 34.40 18.94 11.45
N ILE A 496 33.93 19.65 12.48
CA ILE A 496 32.49 19.80 12.79
C ILE A 496 31.79 20.57 11.67
N SER A 497 32.38 21.69 11.23
CA SER A 497 31.83 22.53 10.16
C SER A 497 31.79 21.82 8.80
N ALA A 498 32.70 20.88 8.56
CA ALA A 498 32.69 20.02 7.38
C ALA A 498 31.59 18.95 7.42
N LYS A 499 31.18 18.51 8.62
CA LYS A 499 30.10 17.53 8.83
C LYS A 499 28.71 18.19 8.95
N SER A 500 28.63 19.44 9.38
CA SER A 500 27.39 20.20 9.51
C SER A 500 27.64 21.69 9.28
N VAL A 501 26.94 22.28 8.32
CA VAL A 501 27.15 23.64 7.83
C VAL A 501 26.85 24.72 8.89
N ASP A 502 26.03 24.42 9.90
CA ASP A 502 25.57 25.39 10.90
C ASP A 502 25.32 24.73 12.27
N TYR A 503 26.38 24.19 12.86
CA TYR A 503 26.30 23.53 14.17
C TYR A 503 26.73 24.48 15.29
N ARG A 504 25.76 24.98 16.07
CA ARG A 504 25.98 25.90 17.20
C ARG A 504 26.75 27.17 16.75
N ASP A 505 27.79 27.56 17.48
CA ASP A 505 28.64 28.74 17.31
C ASP A 505 30.03 28.39 16.74
N THR A 506 30.15 27.26 16.03
CA THR A 506 31.46 26.76 15.52
C THR A 506 32.19 27.78 14.66
N SER A 507 31.50 28.47 13.74
CA SER A 507 32.12 29.50 12.89
C SER A 507 32.65 30.67 13.71
N GLN A 508 31.87 31.16 14.69
CA GLN A 508 32.28 32.26 15.56
C GLN A 508 33.48 31.87 16.43
N LYS A 509 33.49 30.64 16.96
CA LYS A 509 34.62 30.10 17.74
C LYS A 509 35.88 29.93 16.90
N ILE A 510 35.78 29.47 15.66
CA ILE A 510 36.92 29.36 14.74
C ILE A 510 37.58 30.73 14.54
N ASP A 511 36.78 31.76 14.30
CA ASP A 511 37.30 33.11 14.05
C ASP A 511 37.91 33.72 15.32
N ALA A 512 37.25 33.56 16.47
CA ALA A 512 37.80 33.99 17.76
C ALA A 512 39.14 33.32 18.11
N LEU A 513 39.24 32.00 17.90
CA LEU A 513 40.47 31.24 18.17
C LEU A 513 41.60 31.59 17.20
N LYS A 514 41.29 31.85 15.92
CA LYS A 514 42.26 32.38 14.96
C LYS A 514 42.83 33.73 15.41
N THR A 515 41.98 34.65 15.87
CA THR A 515 42.44 35.95 16.41
C THR A 515 43.37 35.76 17.61
N MET A 516 43.10 34.79 18.49
CA MET A 516 43.97 34.46 19.61
C MET A 516 45.33 33.90 19.14
N ILE A 517 45.35 33.02 18.13
CA ILE A 517 46.59 32.50 17.52
C ILE A 517 47.43 33.65 16.96
N TYR A 518 46.83 34.56 16.18
CA TYR A 518 47.53 35.73 15.64
C TYR A 518 48.08 36.64 16.74
N SER A 519 47.30 36.90 17.79
CA SER A 519 47.72 37.73 18.92
C SER A 519 48.89 37.14 19.71
N SER A 520 48.92 35.80 19.86
CA SER A 520 49.99 35.08 20.56
C SER A 520 51.32 35.03 19.78
N GLN A 521 51.27 35.12 18.45
CA GLN A 521 52.46 35.22 17.61
C GLN A 521 53.01 36.65 17.52
N SER A 522 52.21 37.67 17.81
CA SER A 522 52.61 39.09 17.77
C SER A 522 53.24 39.63 19.06
N SER A 523 53.37 38.84 20.14
CA SER A 523 54.08 39.25 21.37
C SER A 523 55.57 38.90 21.33
N GLY A 524 56.28 39.49 20.37
CA GLY A 524 57.74 39.63 20.36
C GLY A 524 58.12 41.10 20.25
N GLY A 525 57.90 41.89 21.30
CA GLY A 525 58.28 43.32 21.31
C GLY A 525 57.87 44.06 22.58
N ASN A 526 58.86 44.63 23.28
CA ASN A 526 58.75 45.42 24.51
C ASN A 526 57.76 46.60 24.41
N GLY A 527 57.03 46.86 25.50
CA GLY A 527 56.34 48.12 25.71
C GLY A 527 55.24 48.06 26.76
N SER A 528 55.53 48.52 27.96
CA SER A 528 54.61 48.75 29.07
C SER A 528 53.59 49.86 28.76
N VAL A 529 52.30 49.59 28.93
CA VAL A 529 51.33 50.57 29.43
C VAL A 529 50.32 49.86 30.32
N GLU A 530 50.22 50.38 31.53
CA GLU A 530 49.32 50.05 32.63
C GLU A 530 47.93 50.64 32.38
N LEU A 531 46.86 49.89 32.69
CA LEU A 531 45.67 50.50 33.27
C LEU A 531 45.01 49.53 34.24
N ASP A 532 45.00 49.97 35.49
CA ASP A 532 44.38 49.39 36.66
C ASP A 532 42.85 49.38 36.53
N ALA A 533 42.24 48.21 36.69
CA ALA A 533 40.85 48.05 37.10
C ALA A 533 40.73 46.68 37.76
N THR A 534 40.96 46.71 39.07
CA THR A 534 40.51 45.69 40.01
C THR A 534 38.99 45.49 39.84
N VAL A 535 38.60 44.52 39.01
CA VAL A 535 37.28 43.91 39.05
C VAL A 535 37.48 42.55 39.67
N ALA A 536 37.03 42.43 40.91
CA ALA A 536 36.85 41.16 41.58
C ALA A 536 36.28 40.14 40.58
N LEU A 537 36.82 38.92 40.60
CA LEU A 537 36.17 37.75 40.01
C LEU A 537 34.84 37.50 40.73
N GLU A 538 33.87 38.37 40.50
CA GLU A 538 32.48 38.02 40.59
C GLU A 538 32.29 37.00 39.48
N ARG A 539 32.07 35.74 39.88
CA ARG A 539 31.66 34.67 38.98
C ARG A 539 30.54 35.25 38.13
N GLN A 540 30.83 35.60 36.88
CA GLN A 540 29.77 35.97 35.94
C GLN A 540 28.84 34.76 35.92
N PRO A 541 27.59 34.89 36.37
CA PRO A 541 26.62 33.85 36.14
C PRO A 541 26.52 33.72 34.62
N LEU A 542 26.48 32.48 34.13
CA LEU A 542 26.05 32.15 32.78
C LEU A 542 24.92 33.13 32.38
N PRO A 543 24.94 33.74 31.17
CA PRO A 543 23.91 34.70 30.79
C PRO A 543 22.54 34.08 31.06
N MET A 544 21.86 34.56 32.11
CA MET A 544 20.60 33.97 32.54
C MET A 544 19.59 34.22 31.43
N GLN A 545 19.20 33.15 30.75
CA GLN A 545 18.17 33.22 29.72
C GLN A 545 16.90 33.78 30.37
N LYS A 546 16.44 34.94 29.93
CA LYS A 546 15.17 35.52 30.39
C LYS A 546 14.05 35.01 29.49
N LEU A 547 12.91 34.69 30.09
CA LEU A 547 11.65 34.39 29.40
C LEU A 547 10.57 35.31 29.94
N GLY A 548 10.22 36.33 29.17
CA GLY A 548 9.43 37.48 29.61
C GLY A 548 10.11 38.17 30.78
N ARG A 549 9.44 38.20 31.94
CA ARG A 549 10.02 38.75 33.18
C ARG A 549 10.80 37.72 34.01
N TYR A 550 10.71 36.44 33.68
CA TYR A 550 11.23 35.37 34.51
C TYR A 550 12.70 35.11 34.18
N GLU A 551 13.52 35.03 35.21
CA GLU A 551 14.93 34.67 35.09
C GLU A 551 15.05 33.15 35.17
N VAL A 552 15.39 32.50 34.06
CA VAL A 552 15.55 31.05 34.00
C VAL A 552 16.86 30.65 34.65
N ARG A 553 16.82 29.66 35.54
CA ARG A 553 17.98 29.13 36.26
C ARG A 553 18.37 27.77 35.70
N GLU A 554 17.90 26.71 36.34
CA GLU A 554 18.26 25.33 36.01
C GLU A 554 17.07 24.56 35.44
N GLU A 555 17.33 23.53 34.64
CA GLU A 555 16.31 22.59 34.18
C GLU A 555 15.91 21.66 35.33
N ILE A 556 14.63 21.61 35.67
CA ILE A 556 14.09 20.75 36.74
C ILE A 556 13.31 19.55 36.20
N GLY A 557 13.02 19.51 34.90
CA GLY A 557 12.43 18.34 34.26
C GLY A 557 12.23 18.51 32.76
N ARG A 558 12.18 17.39 32.02
CA ARG A 558 11.90 17.37 30.58
C ARG A 558 10.78 16.39 30.28
N GLY A 559 9.76 16.85 29.58
CA GLY A 559 8.58 16.08 29.23
C GLY A 559 8.35 16.00 27.72
N ALA A 560 7.26 15.32 27.33
CA ALA A 560 6.90 15.11 25.92
C ALA A 560 6.50 16.40 25.17
N MET A 561 6.04 17.43 25.89
CA MET A 561 5.58 18.69 25.31
C MET A 561 6.49 19.88 25.65
N GLY A 562 7.67 19.65 26.24
CA GLY A 562 8.55 20.75 26.61
C GLY A 562 9.51 20.49 27.75
N THR A 563 10.32 21.51 28.05
CA THR A 563 11.28 21.52 29.16
C THR A 563 10.77 22.42 30.28
N VAL A 564 10.91 21.99 31.54
CA VAL A 564 10.53 22.75 32.73
C VAL A 564 11.78 23.24 33.42
N TYR A 565 11.87 24.54 33.65
CA TYR A 565 12.97 25.17 34.34
C TYR A 565 12.54 25.74 35.69
N LEU A 566 13.45 25.74 36.66
CA LEU A 566 13.35 26.62 37.82
C LEU A 566 13.59 28.06 37.34
N GLY A 567 12.65 28.94 37.61
CA GLY A 567 12.74 30.35 37.34
C GLY A 567 12.62 31.19 38.60
N TYR A 568 12.90 32.48 38.45
CA TYR A 568 12.69 33.49 39.48
C TYR A 568 11.91 34.67 38.89
N ASP A 569 10.84 35.09 39.57
CA ASP A 569 10.13 36.32 39.24
C ASP A 569 10.73 37.48 40.04
N PRO A 570 11.52 38.38 39.41
CA PRO A 570 12.21 39.45 40.11
C PRO A 570 11.26 40.56 40.60
N ARG A 571 10.03 40.66 40.06
CA ARG A 571 9.10 41.74 40.45
C ARG A 571 8.51 41.54 41.84
N ILE A 572 8.34 40.30 42.24
CA ILE A 572 7.70 39.90 43.50
C ILE A 572 8.53 38.88 44.28
N ALA A 573 9.79 38.71 43.88
CA ALA A 573 10.82 37.94 44.58
C ALA A 573 10.42 36.49 44.93
N ARG A 574 9.89 35.74 43.94
CA ARG A 574 9.44 34.34 44.16
C ARG A 574 10.07 33.35 43.18
N LYS A 575 10.24 32.11 43.64
CA LYS A 575 10.56 30.97 42.76
C LYS A 575 9.33 30.57 41.96
N VAL A 576 9.52 30.25 40.69
CA VAL A 576 8.48 29.76 39.78
C VAL A 576 9.01 28.56 39.00
N ALA A 577 8.12 27.70 38.51
CA ALA A 577 8.46 26.75 37.46
C ALA A 577 8.05 27.35 36.11
N VAL A 578 8.94 27.28 35.11
CA VAL A 578 8.71 27.80 33.75
C VAL A 578 8.77 26.64 32.77
N LYS A 579 7.60 26.19 32.30
CA LYS A 579 7.48 25.16 31.26
C LYS A 579 7.57 25.82 29.90
N THR A 580 8.45 25.35 29.03
CA THR A 580 8.71 25.94 27.71
C THR A 580 8.49 24.93 26.60
N LEU A 581 8.00 25.42 25.47
CA LEU A 581 7.82 24.68 24.23
C LEU A 581 8.67 25.35 23.14
N ASN A 582 9.62 24.60 22.57
CA ASN A 582 10.43 25.08 21.46
C ASN A 582 9.73 24.85 20.11
N THR A 583 9.29 25.94 19.49
CA THR A 583 8.48 25.88 18.28
C THR A 583 9.31 25.62 17.03
N SER A 584 10.64 25.77 17.08
CA SER A 584 11.53 25.49 15.93
C SER A 584 11.71 23.99 15.66
N GLN A 585 11.31 23.12 16.59
CA GLN A 585 11.39 21.67 16.46
C GLN A 585 10.23 21.07 15.65
N PHE A 586 9.23 21.88 15.30
CA PHE A 586 8.01 21.42 14.63
C PHE A 586 7.86 22.08 13.26
N SER A 587 7.22 21.38 12.32
CA SER A 587 6.94 21.93 10.99
C SER A 587 5.93 23.08 11.05
N SER A 588 5.98 24.01 10.10
CA SER A 588 5.11 25.20 10.05
C SER A 588 3.61 24.88 10.13
N GLN A 589 3.21 23.70 9.63
CA GLN A 589 1.82 23.23 9.69
C GLN A 589 1.41 22.69 11.07
N GLN A 590 2.36 22.18 11.88
CA GLN A 590 2.10 21.62 13.21
C GLN A 590 2.18 22.65 14.34
N ILE A 591 2.93 23.74 14.14
CA ILE A 591 3.18 24.75 15.19
C ILE A 591 1.88 25.35 15.74
N GLY A 592 0.91 25.67 14.88
CA GLY A 592 -0.36 26.27 15.30
C GLY A 592 -1.18 25.35 16.22
N ASP A 593 -1.28 24.08 15.87
CA ASP A 593 -2.01 23.08 16.66
C ASP A 593 -1.32 22.78 18.00
N ILE A 594 0.01 22.68 18.02
CA ILE A 594 0.75 22.39 19.26
C ILE A 594 0.73 23.60 20.20
N LYS A 595 0.92 24.82 19.69
CA LYS A 595 0.81 26.05 20.49
C LYS A 595 -0.59 26.23 21.09
N SER A 596 -1.64 26.07 20.27
CA SER A 596 -3.01 26.20 20.75
C SER A 596 -3.35 25.19 21.85
N ARG A 597 -2.84 23.94 21.75
CA ARG A 597 -2.96 22.94 22.82
C ARG A 597 -2.22 23.35 24.09
N PHE A 598 -0.99 23.84 23.96
CA PHE A 598 -0.16 24.30 25.08
C PHE A 598 -0.83 25.43 25.87
N PHE A 599 -1.43 26.42 25.19
CA PHE A 599 -2.15 27.51 25.85
C PHE A 599 -3.50 27.09 26.43
N ARG A 600 -4.24 26.17 25.79
CA ARG A 600 -5.49 25.64 26.36
C ARG A 600 -5.28 24.90 27.68
N GLU A 601 -4.18 24.17 27.80
CA GLU A 601 -3.77 23.53 29.06
C GLU A 601 -3.53 24.58 30.15
N ALA A 602 -2.79 25.65 29.82
CA ALA A 602 -2.54 26.75 30.74
C ALA A 602 -3.82 27.50 31.14
N GLU A 603 -4.71 27.77 30.18
CA GLU A 603 -5.96 28.49 30.41
C GLU A 603 -6.85 27.77 31.42
N ALA A 604 -7.03 26.47 31.25
CA ALA A 604 -7.90 25.72 32.13
C ALA A 604 -7.26 25.42 33.50
N ALA A 605 -5.95 25.20 33.57
CA ALA A 605 -5.25 25.18 34.86
C ALA A 605 -5.32 26.55 35.56
N GLY A 606 -5.29 27.66 34.81
CA GLY A 606 -5.43 29.02 35.34
C GLY A 606 -6.80 29.35 35.93
N ARG A 607 -7.85 28.58 35.61
CA ARG A 607 -9.18 28.70 36.22
C ARG A 607 -9.28 28.01 37.60
N LEU A 608 -8.27 27.24 37.98
CA LEU A 608 -8.28 26.46 39.21
C LEU A 608 -7.44 27.15 40.28
N SER A 609 -8.03 27.34 41.47
CA SER A 609 -7.31 27.84 42.64
C SER A 609 -7.54 26.90 43.82
N HIS A 610 -6.60 25.98 44.02
CA HIS A 610 -6.70 24.95 45.06
C HIS A 610 -5.32 24.64 45.64
N PRO A 611 -5.17 24.45 46.96
CA PRO A 611 -3.87 24.21 47.60
C PRO A 611 -3.14 22.97 47.06
N ARG A 612 -3.88 22.00 46.52
CA ARG A 612 -3.36 20.75 45.94
C ARG A 612 -3.31 20.73 44.41
N ILE A 613 -3.45 21.88 43.77
CA ILE A 613 -3.28 22.06 42.32
C ILE A 613 -2.19 23.09 42.10
N VAL A 614 -1.33 22.85 41.10
CA VAL A 614 -0.33 23.84 40.65
C VAL A 614 -1.06 25.01 40.00
N SER A 615 -0.84 26.22 40.54
CA SER A 615 -1.44 27.43 40.00
C SER A 615 -0.62 27.95 38.82
N VAL A 616 -1.27 28.31 37.73
CA VAL A 616 -0.65 29.00 36.59
C VAL A 616 -0.69 30.50 36.84
N TYR A 617 0.46 31.17 36.71
CA TYR A 617 0.59 32.60 36.94
C TYR A 617 0.57 33.43 35.67
N ASP A 618 1.16 32.90 34.60
CA ASP A 618 1.43 33.67 33.38
C ASP A 618 1.67 32.75 32.19
N VAL A 619 1.39 33.28 31.00
CA VAL A 619 1.64 32.60 29.72
C VAL A 619 2.18 33.61 28.72
N GLY A 620 3.12 33.20 27.89
CA GLY A 620 3.68 34.11 26.89
C GLY A 620 4.45 33.42 25.79
N GLU A 621 4.91 34.24 24.85
CA GLU A 621 5.78 33.84 23.75
C GLU A 621 6.98 34.78 23.70
N GLU A 622 8.16 34.23 23.46
CA GLU A 622 9.38 34.98 23.23
C GLU A 622 10.24 34.30 22.16
N GLY A 623 10.36 34.95 21.00
CA GLY A 623 11.00 34.36 19.82
C GLY A 623 10.34 33.05 19.39
N ASN A 624 11.11 31.96 19.42
CA ASN A 624 10.67 30.60 19.07
C ASN A 624 10.26 29.76 20.29
N LEU A 625 10.04 30.39 21.45
CA LEU A 625 9.65 29.71 22.69
C LEU A 625 8.26 30.20 23.13
N ALA A 626 7.35 29.26 23.39
CA ALA A 626 6.16 29.53 24.21
C ALA A 626 6.45 29.10 25.65
N TYR A 627 5.95 29.83 26.66
CA TYR A 627 6.17 29.49 28.07
C TYR A 627 4.91 29.61 28.92
N ILE A 628 4.88 28.82 30.00
CA ILE A 628 3.89 28.89 31.08
C ILE A 628 4.67 29.02 32.40
N ALA A 629 4.45 30.10 33.14
CA ALA A 629 4.97 30.27 34.49
C ALA A 629 3.95 29.81 35.52
N MET A 630 4.36 28.95 36.45
CA MET A 630 3.48 28.28 37.42
C MET A 630 4.14 28.13 38.79
N ASP A 631 3.37 27.65 39.78
CA ASP A 631 3.89 27.31 41.11
C ASP A 631 5.14 26.42 41.00
N PHE A 632 6.23 26.83 41.65
CA PHE A 632 7.33 25.92 41.93
C PHE A 632 6.95 25.05 43.14
N VAL A 633 6.99 23.73 42.99
CA VAL A 633 6.76 22.78 44.08
C VAL A 633 8.10 22.21 44.52
N ASP A 634 8.49 22.51 45.75
CA ASP A 634 9.71 21.98 46.37
C ASP A 634 9.48 20.53 46.80
N GLY A 635 9.49 19.60 45.83
CA GLY A 635 9.16 18.20 46.02
C GLY A 635 9.51 17.35 44.80
N LYS A 636 9.26 16.04 44.89
CA LYS A 636 9.54 15.08 43.83
C LYS A 636 8.26 14.54 43.24
N ALA A 637 8.27 14.22 41.94
CA ALA A 637 7.14 13.54 41.33
C ALA A 637 6.99 12.12 41.92
N LEU A 638 5.74 11.62 42.00
CA LEU A 638 5.48 10.30 42.57
C LEU A 638 6.06 9.14 41.75
N ASN A 639 6.48 9.38 40.51
CA ASN A 639 7.18 8.40 39.67
C ASN A 639 8.49 7.90 40.29
N GLU A 640 9.11 8.64 41.22
CA GLU A 640 10.29 8.17 41.96
C GLU A 640 9.96 7.08 42.99
N PHE A 641 8.67 6.90 43.33
CA PHE A 641 8.20 6.01 44.39
C PHE A 641 7.36 4.83 43.87
N VAL A 642 7.50 4.48 42.59
CA VAL A 642 6.74 3.39 41.94
C VAL A 642 7.55 2.10 41.77
N SER A 643 8.81 2.07 42.21
CA SER A 643 9.63 0.85 42.19
C SER A 643 9.52 0.12 43.53
N PRO A 644 9.53 -1.23 43.57
CA PRO A 644 9.38 -2.00 44.81
C PRO A 644 10.35 -1.60 45.95
N ASP A 645 11.55 -1.15 45.61
CA ASP A 645 12.61 -0.68 46.51
C ASP A 645 12.43 0.76 47.01
N ARG A 646 11.53 1.54 46.42
CA ARG A 646 11.31 2.98 46.71
C ARG A 646 9.87 3.31 47.08
N LEU A 647 9.05 2.31 47.38
CA LEU A 647 7.64 2.53 47.72
C LEU A 647 7.50 3.38 48.98
N LEU A 648 6.52 4.29 48.95
CA LEU A 648 6.11 5.04 50.14
C LEU A 648 5.49 4.10 51.20
N PRO A 649 5.52 4.50 52.48
CA PRO A 649 4.72 3.84 53.51
C PRO A 649 3.25 3.77 53.10
N VAL A 650 2.59 2.64 53.38
CA VAL A 650 1.21 2.39 52.91
C VAL A 650 0.26 3.52 53.36
N PHE A 651 0.39 3.98 54.60
CA PHE A 651 -0.38 5.11 55.12
C PHE A 651 -0.18 6.41 54.30
N GLU A 652 1.06 6.72 53.92
CA GLU A 652 1.38 7.90 53.11
C GLU A 652 0.74 7.79 51.71
N VAL A 653 0.75 6.61 51.09
CA VAL A 653 0.06 6.39 49.81
C VAL A 653 -1.43 6.67 49.93
N TYR A 654 -2.09 6.20 51.00
CA TYR A 654 -3.51 6.49 51.24
C TYR A 654 -3.77 7.98 51.39
N ARG A 655 -2.93 8.70 52.14
CA ARG A 655 -3.05 10.14 52.33
C ARG A 655 -2.91 10.89 51.01
N VAL A 656 -1.87 10.57 50.26
CA VAL A 656 -1.58 11.19 48.95
C VAL A 656 -2.72 10.96 47.96
N VAL A 657 -3.24 9.73 47.86
CA VAL A 657 -4.35 9.41 46.95
C VAL A 657 -5.66 10.08 47.41
N CYS A 658 -5.91 10.19 48.73
CA CYS A 658 -7.03 10.98 49.25
C CYS A 658 -6.92 12.44 48.82
N ASP A 659 -5.72 13.01 48.95
CA ASP A 659 -5.45 14.41 48.63
C ASP A 659 -5.58 14.72 47.14
N VAL A 660 -5.15 13.80 46.28
CA VAL A 660 -5.35 13.89 44.83
C VAL A 660 -6.83 13.74 44.48
N ALA A 661 -7.57 12.84 45.14
CA ALA A 661 -9.01 12.69 44.91
C ALA A 661 -9.80 13.96 45.28
N GLU A 662 -9.42 14.66 46.36
CA GLU A 662 -10.00 15.96 46.72
C GLU A 662 -9.67 17.06 45.70
N ALA A 663 -8.43 17.09 45.20
CA ALA A 663 -8.04 18.01 44.13
C ALA A 663 -8.84 17.77 42.84
N LEU A 664 -9.05 16.50 42.48
CA LEU A 664 -9.85 16.12 41.31
C LEU A 664 -11.31 16.50 41.48
N GLU A 665 -11.91 16.31 42.65
CA GLU A 665 -13.28 16.74 42.94
C GLU A 665 -13.44 18.25 42.73
N TYR A 666 -12.49 19.05 43.21
CA TYR A 666 -12.48 20.49 42.98
C TYR A 666 -12.41 20.83 41.48
N ALA A 667 -11.53 20.18 40.72
CA ALA A 667 -11.45 20.39 39.28
C ALA A 667 -12.75 19.98 38.55
N HIS A 668 -13.33 18.84 38.94
CA HIS A 668 -14.57 18.31 38.37
C HIS A 668 -15.76 19.26 38.62
N SER A 669 -15.83 19.88 39.80
CA SER A 669 -16.84 20.91 40.11
C SER A 669 -16.71 22.16 39.25
N ASN A 670 -15.51 22.44 38.73
CA ASN A 670 -15.21 23.50 37.77
C ASN A 670 -15.31 23.02 36.30
N GLN A 671 -15.93 21.86 36.06
CA GLN A 671 -16.11 21.25 34.74
C GLN A 671 -14.79 20.92 34.01
N ILE A 672 -13.69 20.76 34.75
CA ILE A 672 -12.38 20.42 34.20
C ILE A 672 -12.06 18.97 34.53
N ILE A 673 -11.81 18.15 33.50
CA ILE A 673 -11.35 16.76 33.62
C ILE A 673 -9.83 16.76 33.39
N HIS A 674 -9.07 16.08 34.25
CA HIS A 674 -7.60 16.08 34.16
C HIS A 674 -7.09 15.23 32.98
N ARG A 675 -7.67 14.05 32.74
CA ARG A 675 -7.42 13.12 31.61
C ARG A 675 -6.04 12.47 31.53
N ASP A 676 -5.06 12.90 32.32
CA ASP A 676 -3.70 12.32 32.36
C ASP A 676 -3.16 12.11 33.79
N ILE A 677 -4.00 11.63 34.72
CA ILE A 677 -3.54 11.33 36.08
C ILE A 677 -2.58 10.14 36.07
N LYS A 678 -1.37 10.36 36.58
CA LYS A 678 -0.30 9.36 36.73
C LYS A 678 0.72 9.83 37.79
N PRO A 679 1.59 8.95 38.32
CA PRO A 679 2.60 9.33 39.30
C PRO A 679 3.50 10.50 38.86
N GLY A 680 3.81 10.62 37.57
CA GLY A 680 4.63 11.72 37.03
C GLY A 680 3.98 13.12 37.10
N ASN A 681 2.65 13.20 37.26
CA ASN A 681 1.90 14.46 37.30
C ASN A 681 1.42 14.80 38.72
N ILE A 682 1.96 14.13 39.74
CA ILE A 682 1.64 14.36 41.14
C ILE A 682 2.96 14.64 41.87
N MET A 683 3.13 15.88 42.31
CA MET A 683 4.28 16.33 43.09
C MET A 683 4.04 16.04 44.56
N TYR A 684 5.04 15.47 45.22
CA TYR A 684 5.00 15.12 46.62
C TYR A 684 6.22 15.68 47.36
N ASN A 685 5.97 16.40 48.45
CA ASN A 685 6.98 16.80 49.40
C ASN A 685 6.72 16.12 50.75
N PRO A 686 7.61 15.24 51.23
CA PRO A 686 7.44 14.53 52.50
C PRO A 686 7.53 15.42 53.75
N ALA A 687 8.05 16.65 53.64
CA ALA A 687 8.09 17.62 54.74
C ALA A 687 7.88 19.03 54.13
N PRO A 688 6.65 19.56 54.11
CA PRO A 688 5.61 19.42 55.15
C PRO A 688 4.40 18.54 54.74
N TYR A 689 4.61 17.40 54.07
CA TYR A 689 3.53 16.51 53.59
C TYR A 689 2.61 17.14 52.54
N GLN A 690 3.17 17.94 51.63
CA GLN A 690 2.40 18.61 50.58
C GLN A 690 2.25 17.71 49.35
N VAL A 691 1.05 17.73 48.76
CA VAL A 691 0.75 17.10 47.47
C VAL A 691 0.18 18.15 46.53
N LYS A 692 0.68 18.20 45.29
CA LYS A 692 0.10 19.02 44.23
C LYS A 692 -0.04 18.25 42.92
N VAL A 693 -1.20 18.38 42.28
CA VAL A 693 -1.46 17.88 40.93
C VAL A 693 -1.03 18.93 39.91
N THR A 694 -0.35 18.49 38.85
CA THR A 694 0.16 19.33 37.75
C THR A 694 -0.26 18.76 36.39
N ASP A 695 -0.03 19.54 35.32
CA ASP A 695 -0.18 19.11 33.92
C ASP A 695 -1.58 18.56 33.60
N PHE A 696 -2.59 19.43 33.70
CA PHE A 696 -3.96 19.12 33.27
C PHE A 696 -3.94 18.82 31.78
N GLY A 697 -4.18 17.55 31.40
CA GLY A 697 -4.03 17.00 30.05
C GLY A 697 -5.06 17.47 29.02
N ILE A 698 -5.39 18.74 29.04
CA ILE A 698 -6.39 19.42 28.21
C ILE A 698 -5.90 19.55 26.77
N ALA A 699 -4.60 19.40 26.52
CA ALA A 699 -4.05 19.14 25.19
C ALA A 699 -4.65 17.89 24.48
N ARG A 700 -5.37 17.00 25.20
CA ARG A 700 -6.16 15.89 24.62
C ARG A 700 -7.60 16.27 24.22
N LEU A 701 -8.09 17.48 24.50
CA LEU A 701 -9.43 17.93 24.09
C LEU A 701 -9.42 18.40 22.62
N VAL A 702 -9.45 17.46 21.66
CA VAL A 702 -10.31 17.46 20.45
C VAL A 702 -10.20 16.07 19.82
N ASP A 703 -11.14 15.18 20.14
CA ASP A 703 -11.37 13.94 19.38
C ASP A 703 -12.88 13.76 19.11
N ASP A 704 -13.60 14.87 18.95
CA ASP A 704 -14.86 14.89 18.19
C ASP A 704 -14.59 15.04 16.67
N SER A 705 -13.33 15.11 16.27
CA SER A 705 -12.87 14.99 14.88
C SER A 705 -11.71 14.01 14.83
N LYS A 706 -11.99 12.82 14.27
CA LYS A 706 -11.04 11.73 13.94
C LYS A 706 -9.59 12.22 13.80
N THR A 707 -8.77 11.97 14.82
CA THR A 707 -7.32 12.12 14.69
C THR A 707 -6.76 11.04 13.74
N SER A 708 -6.40 11.48 12.53
CA SER A 708 -5.89 10.68 11.40
C SER A 708 -4.45 10.15 11.58
N THR A 709 -3.97 10.05 12.81
CA THR A 709 -2.63 9.57 13.15
C THR A 709 -2.74 8.92 14.52
N GLY A 710 -2.76 7.59 14.58
CA GLY A 710 -2.86 6.79 15.81
C GLY A 710 -1.68 6.93 16.78
N GLU A 711 -1.10 8.13 16.90
CA GLU A 711 -0.27 8.54 18.00
C GLU A 711 -1.20 8.86 19.17
N ILE A 712 -1.46 7.84 19.99
CA ILE A 712 -1.88 8.06 21.37
C ILE A 712 -0.73 8.83 22.01
N LEU A 713 -0.85 10.17 22.05
CA LEU A 713 0.14 11.03 22.69
C LEU A 713 -0.02 10.85 24.21
N GLY A 714 0.69 9.86 24.74
CA GLY A 714 0.82 9.56 26.15
C GLY A 714 1.12 8.11 26.45
N SER A 715 1.47 7.85 27.71
CA SER A 715 1.65 6.48 28.20
C SER A 715 0.25 5.87 28.43
N PRO A 716 -0.17 4.85 27.65
CA PRO A 716 -1.51 4.27 27.75
C PRO A 716 -1.76 3.58 29.10
N LEU A 717 -0.70 3.36 29.88
CA LEU A 717 -0.67 2.58 31.11
C LEU A 717 -1.69 3.03 32.16
N TYR A 718 -2.09 4.31 32.15
CA TYR A 718 -3.03 4.90 33.11
C TYR A 718 -4.38 5.32 32.50
N MET A 719 -4.56 5.15 31.18
CA MET A 719 -5.78 5.59 30.50
C MET A 719 -6.98 4.72 30.87
N ALA A 720 -8.14 5.36 31.00
CA ALA A 720 -9.40 4.64 31.21
C ALA A 720 -9.86 3.91 29.92
N PRO A 721 -10.59 2.78 30.04
CA PRO A 721 -11.11 2.03 28.90
C PRO A 721 -11.90 2.88 27.89
N GLU A 722 -12.68 3.86 28.36
CA GLU A 722 -13.45 4.77 27.53
C GLU A 722 -12.57 5.74 26.72
N GLN A 723 -11.41 6.16 27.25
CA GLN A 723 -10.44 6.97 26.52
C GLN A 723 -9.83 6.16 25.37
N LEU A 724 -9.44 4.92 25.63
CA LEU A 724 -8.86 4.02 24.63
C LEU A 724 -9.86 3.58 23.55
N LYS A 725 -11.16 3.60 23.86
CA LYS A 725 -12.25 3.33 22.91
C LYS A 725 -12.67 4.56 22.10
N GLY A 726 -12.10 5.74 22.36
CA GLY A 726 -12.54 6.99 21.75
C GLY A 726 -13.98 7.38 22.11
N LYS A 727 -14.49 6.93 23.26
CA LYS A 727 -15.82 7.32 23.76
C LYS A 727 -15.73 8.66 24.48
N LYS A 728 -16.87 9.33 24.65
CA LYS A 728 -16.97 10.56 25.43
C LYS A 728 -16.41 10.34 26.84
N VAL A 729 -15.36 11.08 27.17
CA VAL A 729 -14.64 11.01 28.46
C VAL A 729 -15.35 11.90 29.47
N ASN A 730 -15.66 11.35 30.65
CA ASN A 730 -16.21 12.07 31.79
C ASN A 730 -15.25 12.01 33.00
N PHE A 731 -15.66 12.57 34.13
CA PHE A 731 -14.90 12.61 35.38
C PHE A 731 -14.47 11.22 35.91
N ALA A 732 -15.22 10.16 35.58
CA ALA A 732 -14.93 8.79 36.01
C ALA A 732 -13.63 8.23 35.38
N ALA A 733 -13.13 8.84 34.30
CA ALA A 733 -11.83 8.51 33.74
C ALA A 733 -10.69 8.84 34.72
N ASP A 734 -10.74 10.00 35.39
CA ASP A 734 -9.72 10.38 36.38
C ASP A 734 -9.74 9.45 37.60
N VAL A 735 -10.93 8.97 38.00
CA VAL A 735 -11.09 7.96 39.06
C VAL A 735 -10.38 6.64 38.70
N PHE A 736 -10.51 6.20 37.44
CA PHE A 736 -9.80 5.01 36.96
C PHE A 736 -8.28 5.22 36.97
N SER A 737 -7.80 6.32 36.40
CA SER A 737 -6.38 6.66 36.34
C SER A 737 -5.76 6.80 37.73
N LEU A 738 -6.49 7.38 38.69
CA LEU A 738 -6.09 7.42 40.10
C LEU A 738 -6.08 6.02 40.73
N GLY A 739 -7.02 5.14 40.37
CA GLY A 739 -7.00 3.73 40.76
C GLY A 739 -5.77 2.97 40.28
N VAL A 740 -5.33 3.20 39.03
CA VAL A 740 -4.09 2.63 38.48
C VAL A 740 -2.88 3.15 39.25
N THR A 741 -2.84 4.47 39.48
CA THR A 741 -1.79 5.14 40.27
C THR A 741 -1.72 4.57 41.69
N PHE A 742 -2.86 4.38 42.35
CA PHE A 742 -2.95 3.82 43.69
C PHE A 742 -2.46 2.36 43.72
N TYR A 743 -2.84 1.55 42.75
CA TYR A 743 -2.34 0.18 42.61
C TYR A 743 -0.81 0.14 42.54
N GLN A 744 -0.23 0.99 41.68
CA GLN A 744 1.20 0.99 41.44
C GLN A 744 1.99 1.51 42.64
N LEU A 745 1.55 2.59 43.28
CA LEU A 745 2.20 3.13 44.49
C LEU A 745 2.18 2.15 45.67
N LEU A 746 1.21 1.24 45.72
CA LEU A 746 1.16 0.22 46.76
C LEU A 746 2.04 -1.01 46.47
N THR A 747 2.21 -1.37 45.19
CA THR A 747 2.75 -2.68 44.78
C THR A 747 4.06 -2.61 44.01
N GLY A 748 4.41 -1.45 43.47
CA GLY A 748 5.58 -1.25 42.61
C GLY A 748 5.39 -1.76 41.18
N VAL A 749 4.21 -2.27 40.82
CA VAL A 749 3.91 -2.84 39.50
C VAL A 749 2.57 -2.32 38.98
N LEU A 750 2.39 -2.29 37.67
CA LEU A 750 1.12 -1.84 37.07
C LEU A 750 0.03 -2.92 37.13
N PRO A 751 -1.26 -2.53 37.21
CA PRO A 751 -2.38 -3.49 37.22
C PRO A 751 -2.57 -4.23 35.90
N PHE A 752 -2.16 -3.60 34.79
CA PHE A 752 -2.24 -4.13 33.43
C PHE A 752 -0.88 -4.00 32.74
N SER A 753 -0.50 -5.01 31.97
CA SER A 753 0.76 -5.07 31.23
C SER A 753 0.55 -5.83 29.93
N GLY A 754 1.27 -5.47 28.86
CA GLY A 754 1.27 -6.23 27.61
C GLY A 754 2.56 -6.01 26.84
N ASP A 755 2.96 -6.99 26.02
CA ASP A 755 4.22 -6.99 25.26
C ASP A 755 4.26 -5.88 24.19
N ASN A 756 3.10 -5.36 23.80
CA ASN A 756 2.97 -4.24 22.89
C ASN A 756 1.71 -3.40 23.20
N LEU A 757 1.63 -2.22 22.58
CA LEU A 757 0.54 -1.26 22.77
C LEU A 757 -0.87 -1.86 22.56
N ALA A 758 -1.03 -2.72 21.56
CA ALA A 758 -2.33 -3.33 21.27
C ALA A 758 -2.73 -4.34 22.37
N SER A 759 -1.80 -5.18 22.81
CA SER A 759 -2.04 -6.10 23.93
C SER A 759 -2.32 -5.36 25.24
N LEU A 760 -1.58 -4.29 25.55
CA LEU A 760 -1.83 -3.46 26.72
C LEU A 760 -3.22 -2.81 26.65
N THR A 761 -3.59 -2.26 25.49
CA THR A 761 -4.92 -1.67 25.27
C THR A 761 -6.02 -2.69 25.48
N TYR A 762 -5.82 -3.91 24.96
CA TYR A 762 -6.75 -5.01 25.17
C TYR A 762 -6.89 -5.38 26.65
N GLU A 763 -5.78 -5.48 27.40
CA GLU A 763 -5.79 -5.75 28.84
C GLU A 763 -6.46 -4.64 29.65
N ILE A 764 -6.24 -3.37 29.30
CA ILE A 764 -6.93 -2.26 29.96
C ILE A 764 -8.43 -2.31 29.67
N ILE A 765 -8.84 -2.66 28.45
CA ILE A 765 -10.25 -2.69 28.08
C ILE A 765 -10.99 -3.92 28.65
N HIS A 766 -10.39 -5.11 28.58
CA HIS A 766 -11.05 -6.38 28.86
C HIS A 766 -10.42 -7.17 30.02
N GLY A 767 -9.12 -7.00 30.24
CA GLY A 767 -8.33 -7.75 31.22
C GLY A 767 -8.72 -7.47 32.66
N LYS A 768 -8.52 -8.47 33.53
CA LYS A 768 -8.72 -8.34 34.98
C LYS A 768 -7.36 -8.09 35.64
N HIS A 769 -7.28 -7.06 36.48
CA HIS A 769 -6.08 -6.79 37.26
C HIS A 769 -5.91 -7.85 38.37
N LYS A 770 -4.66 -8.15 38.73
CA LYS A 770 -4.37 -9.04 39.86
C LYS A 770 -4.80 -8.35 41.16
N ASN A 771 -5.30 -9.10 42.14
CA ASN A 771 -5.62 -8.52 43.44
C ASN A 771 -4.34 -8.00 44.12
N VAL A 772 -4.33 -6.74 44.58
CA VAL A 772 -3.16 -6.12 45.22
C VAL A 772 -2.59 -6.92 46.40
N ARG A 773 -3.45 -7.60 47.17
CA ARG A 773 -3.02 -8.44 48.31
C ARG A 773 -2.36 -9.75 47.88
N ARG A 774 -2.50 -10.16 46.62
CA ARG A 774 -1.71 -11.27 46.05
C ARG A 774 -0.31 -10.83 45.64
N VAL A 775 -0.14 -9.55 45.31
CA VAL A 775 1.16 -8.97 44.96
C VAL A 775 1.93 -8.57 46.23
N ARG A 776 1.24 -7.94 47.19
CA ARG A 776 1.82 -7.47 48.46
C ARG A 776 0.88 -7.82 49.63
N ARG A 777 1.20 -8.88 50.37
CA ARG A 777 0.28 -9.57 51.30
C ARG A 777 -0.11 -8.74 52.52
N GLU A 778 0.78 -7.85 52.96
CA GLU A 778 0.62 -6.97 54.13
C GLU A 778 -0.38 -5.83 53.91
N LEU A 779 -0.87 -5.63 52.68
CA LEU A 779 -1.84 -4.58 52.40
C LEU A 779 -3.22 -4.87 53.04
N PRO A 780 -3.90 -3.85 53.59
CA PRO A 780 -5.21 -4.02 54.21
C PRO A 780 -6.29 -4.36 53.19
N ALA A 781 -7.40 -4.95 53.67
CA ALA A 781 -8.52 -5.34 52.81
C ALA A 781 -9.23 -4.14 52.13
N SER A 782 -9.13 -2.94 52.69
CA SER A 782 -9.54 -1.68 52.05
C SER A 782 -8.83 -1.46 50.72
N ALA A 783 -7.53 -1.75 50.62
CA ALA A 783 -6.74 -1.48 49.41
C ALA A 783 -7.34 -2.20 48.22
N ALA A 784 -7.57 -3.50 48.37
CA ALA A 784 -8.19 -4.30 47.33
C ALA A 784 -9.61 -3.83 46.98
N ARG A 785 -10.42 -3.46 47.98
CA ARG A 785 -11.80 -3.02 47.75
C ARG A 785 -11.87 -1.71 46.96
N ILE A 786 -11.07 -0.72 47.36
CA ILE A 786 -11.06 0.61 46.73
C ILE A 786 -10.54 0.49 45.30
N ILE A 787 -9.42 -0.20 45.10
CA ILE A 787 -8.82 -0.39 43.78
C ILE A 787 -9.75 -1.16 42.84
N ASN A 788 -10.39 -2.23 43.33
CA ASN A 788 -11.34 -2.99 42.51
C ASN A 788 -12.49 -2.10 42.00
N GLN A 789 -12.99 -1.18 42.83
CA GLN A 789 -14.05 -0.25 42.46
C GLN A 789 -13.55 0.81 41.47
N CYS A 790 -12.36 1.39 41.68
CA CYS A 790 -11.79 2.35 40.73
C CYS A 790 -11.53 1.73 39.35
N LEU A 791 -11.10 0.47 39.31
CA LEU A 791 -10.68 -0.22 38.08
C LEU A 791 -11.81 -0.99 37.37
N GLN A 792 -13.08 -0.71 37.71
CA GLN A 792 -14.21 -1.23 36.94
C GLN A 792 -14.16 -0.74 35.50
N LYS A 793 -14.54 -1.61 34.56
CA LYS A 793 -14.43 -1.29 33.13
C LYS A 793 -15.53 -0.35 32.66
N ASP A 794 -16.74 -0.54 33.17
CA ASP A 794 -17.83 0.41 32.98
C ASP A 794 -17.63 1.62 33.91
N PRO A 795 -17.64 2.86 33.39
CA PRO A 795 -17.55 4.06 34.21
C PRO A 795 -18.65 4.18 35.27
N THR A 796 -19.85 3.62 35.02
CA THR A 796 -20.99 3.70 35.95
C THR A 796 -20.85 2.78 37.16
N ASP A 797 -20.01 1.74 37.05
CA ASP A 797 -19.69 0.83 38.14
C ASP A 797 -18.54 1.34 39.04
N ARG A 798 -17.94 2.50 38.72
CA ARG A 798 -16.89 3.12 39.54
C ARG A 798 -17.50 3.97 40.66
N TYR A 799 -16.66 4.67 41.43
CA TYR A 799 -17.14 5.72 42.32
C TYR A 799 -17.83 6.83 41.51
N ALA A 800 -18.96 7.32 42.01
CA ALA A 800 -19.78 8.31 41.31
C ALA A 800 -19.08 9.67 41.18
N SER A 801 -18.18 9.98 42.12
CA SER A 801 -17.30 11.17 42.06
C SER A 801 -15.94 10.92 42.71
N ALA A 802 -14.98 11.80 42.44
CA ALA A 802 -13.68 11.78 43.12
C ALA A 802 -13.82 12.08 44.63
N GLY A 803 -14.81 12.88 45.01
CA GLY A 803 -15.17 13.14 46.41
C GLY A 803 -15.66 11.89 47.15
N GLU A 804 -16.43 11.01 46.50
CA GLU A 804 -16.85 9.73 47.08
C GLU A 804 -15.64 8.80 47.33
N LEU A 805 -14.71 8.75 46.38
CA LEU A 805 -13.44 8.03 46.52
C LEU A 805 -12.63 8.60 47.71
N ALA A 806 -12.47 9.92 47.79
CA ALA A 806 -11.75 10.57 48.89
C ALA A 806 -12.38 10.24 50.26
N GLN A 807 -13.71 10.32 50.37
CA GLN A 807 -14.41 9.98 51.60
C GLN A 807 -14.20 8.50 52.00
N THR A 808 -14.21 7.60 51.01
CA THR A 808 -13.98 6.17 51.22
C THR A 808 -12.55 5.90 51.71
N ILE A 809 -11.56 6.55 51.10
CA ILE A 809 -10.16 6.45 51.53
C ILE A 809 -9.99 7.01 52.95
N ARG A 810 -10.61 8.16 53.28
CA ARG A 810 -10.54 8.74 54.62
C ARG A 810 -11.13 7.82 55.70
N LYS A 811 -12.25 7.14 55.39
CA LYS A 811 -12.81 6.10 56.28
C LYS A 811 -11.85 4.92 56.44
N ALA A 812 -11.16 4.50 55.38
CA ALA A 812 -10.14 3.46 55.44
C ALA A 812 -8.92 3.88 56.27
N ILE A 813 -8.46 5.14 56.16
CA ILE A 813 -7.39 5.70 56.99
C ILE A 813 -7.76 5.62 58.47
N LYS A 814 -8.97 6.06 58.85
CA LYS A 814 -9.47 5.99 60.23
C LYS A 814 -9.52 4.56 60.78
N ARG A 815 -9.80 3.57 59.93
CA ARG A 815 -9.96 2.17 60.34
C ARG A 815 -8.64 1.42 60.40
N ASP A 816 -7.81 1.56 59.37
CA ASP A 816 -6.64 0.72 59.15
C ASP A 816 -5.33 1.38 59.64
N PHE A 817 -5.30 2.72 59.77
CA PHE A 817 -4.10 3.50 60.08
C PHE A 817 -4.32 4.55 61.17
N ALA A 818 -5.24 4.30 62.12
CA ALA A 818 -5.61 5.25 63.17
C ALA A 818 -4.40 5.76 63.97
N HIS A 819 -3.43 4.88 64.25
CA HIS A 819 -2.22 5.23 64.99
C HIS A 819 -1.31 6.18 64.20
N ASP A 820 -1.00 5.86 62.95
CA ASP A 820 -0.15 6.69 62.09
C ASP A 820 -0.77 8.06 61.83
N ALA A 821 -2.09 8.10 61.62
CA ALA A 821 -2.82 9.32 61.37
C ALA A 821 -2.82 10.28 62.57
N LYS A 822 -2.95 9.76 63.81
CA LYS A 822 -2.81 10.57 65.04
C LYS A 822 -1.40 11.11 65.22
N ARG A 823 -0.37 10.32 64.91
CA ARG A 823 1.04 10.70 65.07
C ARG A 823 1.41 11.96 64.28
N ILE A 824 0.82 12.14 63.10
CA ILE A 824 1.10 13.28 62.22
C ILE A 824 0.00 14.36 62.23
N GLY A 825 -0.97 14.27 63.15
CA GLY A 825 -2.07 15.24 63.25
C GLY A 825 -3.02 15.25 62.04
N TYR A 826 -3.10 14.15 61.29
CA TYR A 826 -4.01 14.03 60.14
C TYR A 826 -5.46 13.71 60.56
N LEU A 827 -5.64 13.16 61.77
CA LEU A 827 -6.92 12.83 62.39
C LEU A 827 -7.11 13.45 63.77
#